data_AF-A0AAN7EMX7-F1
#
_entry.id   AF-A0AAN7EMX7-F1
#
_cell.length_a   1.000
_cell.length_b   1.000
_cell.length_c   1.000
_cell.angle_alpha   90.00
_cell.angle_beta   90.00
_cell.angle_gamma   90.00
#
_symmetry.space_group_name_H-M   'P 1'
#
loop_
_entity.id
_entity.type
_entity.pdbx_description
1 polymer ?
#
loop_
_entity_poly.entity_id
_entity_poly.type
_entity_poly.pdbx_seq_one_letter_code
_entity_poly.pdbx_strand_id
1 'polypeptide(L)'
;MEKALLKEAKHNRSLVGSNKAQIFCSISNPKNIPKNINRVTKFFEQRVTKEYLASCFGWCVYSYSYGRSTRSDEANWRSLFLLNPISLEKITLPPLKTQKSIGYCLLSSSPTEPAGCLVILFAKRLPLIMYCHLGDEEWTSLDYYWELKRSFREKSRSLWNNLWPENLRWRLECPVWCNGYLYAVTSACKYLVKFHDFQQDSSLEFRIEILTYLPMSRSRIIFSTEYYLMESCGNLFSIEAKHYNHKHIVGIDIHRFDFSKKGEEVYSKVESAKDLAFFVSLEYGWAFCYPTAYTPEIEGNRVYFTLANDGHKILYSYNIEDKEISVSSPFLNLPTLQSSEPDIEEVHLPYLPPDLFELIFRHLCFVDYLHFRATCKWFHSVAPSIQWRMASQRFENISLSPWLTFLEKDGACAFIDPRCGDKYFISLPQALKESNVLCGTKHGWLLLIVDDESPFLFNPFTRVILPLPFSDSSIETCTSIGISSPPGLSECVLVVILKKKVGFCMLGDEVWTEKFIKTDFLIDDNSPVFYRGAFYCLGQKGNLAILKLNNEGQEGTFAVTFDVLTKPKPPCTGYIQNFLVECDGELLSVFVGPFGKWVLVFKLNESKMTWIRVESLGDYMLFLSSKSSFSAKAQTPGMENKIYFPRFCGQSIVFYSLETCKYQSFQSEDVVDFYSSREKLDCCWIEPGWC
;
A
#
# COMPACT_ATOMS: atom_id res chain seq x y z
N MET A 1 -23.34 -21.49 -0.01
CA MET A 1 -22.25 -21.66 -1.00
C MET A 1 -20.91 -21.53 -0.26
N GLU A 2 -20.76 -22.28 0.84
CA GLU A 2 -19.77 -21.98 1.89
C GLU A 2 -19.11 -23.26 2.46
N LYS A 3 -19.40 -24.43 1.86
CA LYS A 3 -18.82 -25.73 2.26
C LYS A 3 -17.86 -26.36 1.23
N ALA A 4 -17.62 -25.69 0.10
CA ALA A 4 -16.68 -26.17 -0.92
C ALA A 4 -15.29 -25.50 -0.85
N LEU A 5 -15.15 -24.36 -0.16
CA LEU A 5 -13.90 -23.57 -0.12
C LEU A 5 -12.95 -23.94 1.04
N LEU A 6 -13.36 -24.83 1.95
CA LEU A 6 -12.55 -25.19 3.13
C LEU A 6 -11.69 -26.46 2.96
N LYS A 7 -11.71 -27.12 1.79
CA LYS A 7 -10.94 -28.35 1.55
C LYS A 7 -9.60 -28.15 0.82
N GLU A 8 -9.34 -26.98 0.23
CA GLU A 8 -8.09 -26.72 -0.52
C GLU A 8 -6.97 -26.03 0.29
N ALA A 9 -7.23 -25.53 1.49
CA ALA A 9 -6.22 -24.80 2.28
C ALA A 9 -5.23 -25.69 3.05
N LYS A 10 -5.38 -27.03 3.05
CA LYS A 10 -4.51 -27.95 3.81
C LYS A 10 -3.35 -28.55 3.02
N HIS A 11 -3.21 -28.32 1.71
CA HIS A 11 -2.20 -29.01 0.90
C HIS A 11 -0.99 -28.16 0.42
N ASN A 12 -0.79 -26.94 0.93
CA ASN A 12 0.30 -26.05 0.47
C ASN A 12 1.30 -25.64 1.58
N ARG A 13 1.85 -26.63 2.30
CA ARG A 13 3.12 -26.48 3.04
C ARG A 13 4.07 -27.64 2.78
N SER A 14 4.52 -27.76 1.54
CA SER A 14 5.84 -28.33 1.24
C SER A 14 6.26 -27.89 -0.16
N LEU A 15 7.48 -27.38 -0.29
CA LEU A 15 8.30 -27.13 -1.50
C LEU A 15 8.92 -25.73 -1.49
N VAL A 16 9.86 -25.53 -0.57
CA VAL A 16 11.03 -24.68 -0.82
C VAL A 16 12.08 -25.59 -1.45
N GLY A 17 12.38 -25.40 -2.74
CA GLY A 17 13.48 -26.08 -3.41
C GLY A 17 13.28 -26.32 -4.91
N SER A 18 14.22 -25.80 -5.69
CA SER A 18 14.47 -26.00 -7.13
C SER A 18 13.70 -25.13 -8.14
N ASN A 19 14.46 -24.64 -9.13
CA ASN A 19 14.06 -23.78 -10.25
C ASN A 19 12.69 -24.16 -10.83
N LYS A 20 11.67 -23.32 -10.61
CA LYS A 20 10.34 -23.53 -11.21
C LYS A 20 10.36 -23.14 -12.68
N ALA A 21 10.19 -24.13 -13.55
CA ALA A 21 9.80 -23.93 -14.95
C ALA A 21 8.44 -23.21 -15.01
N GLN A 22 8.35 -22.13 -15.79
CA GLN A 22 7.06 -21.49 -16.11
C GLN A 22 6.25 -22.40 -17.04
N ILE A 23 4.98 -22.65 -16.68
CA ILE A 23 4.06 -23.50 -17.42
C ILE A 23 3.18 -22.58 -18.30
N PHE A 24 3.18 -22.80 -19.62
CA PHE A 24 2.27 -22.13 -20.55
C PHE A 24 1.03 -23.01 -20.77
N CYS A 25 -0.16 -22.48 -20.53
CA CYS A 25 -1.43 -23.19 -20.74
C CYS A 25 -2.22 -22.58 -21.90
N SER A 26 -2.82 -23.41 -22.75
CA SER A 26 -3.78 -22.95 -23.77
C SER A 26 -5.13 -22.67 -23.12
N ILE A 27 -5.73 -21.50 -23.40
CA ILE A 27 -7.02 -21.06 -22.86
C ILE A 27 -8.16 -21.99 -23.31
N SER A 28 -8.06 -22.57 -24.51
CA SER A 28 -9.17 -23.27 -25.16
C SER A 28 -9.30 -24.76 -24.83
N ASN A 29 -8.33 -25.41 -24.16
CA ASN A 29 -8.49 -26.83 -23.76
C ASN A 29 -7.48 -27.30 -22.69
N PRO A 30 -7.75 -27.11 -21.39
CA PRO A 30 -6.83 -27.49 -20.31
C PRO A 30 -6.68 -29.01 -20.11
N LYS A 31 -7.59 -29.83 -20.65
CA LYS A 31 -7.54 -31.31 -20.56
C LYS A 31 -6.66 -31.95 -21.64
N ASN A 32 -6.41 -31.23 -22.73
CA ASN A 32 -5.43 -31.60 -23.75
C ASN A 32 -4.20 -30.70 -23.58
N ILE A 33 -3.46 -30.90 -22.49
CA ILE A 33 -2.12 -30.34 -22.35
C ILE A 33 -1.32 -30.84 -23.57
N PRO A 34 -0.96 -29.99 -24.53
CA PRO A 34 -0.27 -30.47 -25.71
C PRO A 34 1.06 -31.07 -25.28
N LYS A 35 1.48 -32.17 -25.91
CA LYS A 35 2.86 -32.71 -25.83
C LYS A 35 3.96 -31.64 -26.07
N ASN A 36 3.57 -30.44 -26.50
CA ASN A 36 4.41 -29.28 -26.79
C ASN A 36 4.90 -28.49 -25.55
N ILE A 37 4.33 -28.64 -24.34
CA ILE A 37 4.88 -27.94 -23.15
C ILE A 37 6.36 -28.32 -22.92
N ASN A 38 6.68 -29.62 -22.99
CA ASN A 38 8.07 -30.12 -22.92
C ASN A 38 8.96 -29.60 -24.06
N ARG A 39 8.40 -29.16 -25.19
CA ARG A 39 9.18 -28.59 -26.31
C ARG A 39 9.53 -27.13 -26.06
N VAL A 40 8.60 -26.34 -25.52
CA VAL A 40 8.85 -24.95 -25.14
C VAL A 40 9.95 -24.89 -24.07
N THR A 41 9.88 -25.74 -23.03
CA THR A 41 10.90 -25.80 -21.97
C THR A 41 12.30 -26.09 -22.50
N LYS A 42 12.45 -26.98 -23.50
CA LYS A 42 13.74 -27.24 -24.17
C LYS A 42 14.36 -26.00 -24.81
N PHE A 43 13.56 -25.07 -25.34
CA PHE A 43 14.09 -23.80 -25.85
C PHE A 43 14.59 -22.87 -24.73
N PHE A 44 14.11 -23.05 -23.50
CA PHE A 44 14.45 -22.22 -22.34
C PHE A 44 15.58 -22.79 -21.47
N GLU A 45 15.94 -24.08 -21.59
CA GLU A 45 16.94 -24.79 -20.76
C GLU A 45 18.40 -24.29 -20.85
N GLN A 46 18.77 -23.50 -21.84
CA GLN A 46 20.13 -22.95 -21.94
C GLN A 46 20.35 -21.81 -20.92
N ARG A 47 21.48 -21.85 -20.19
CA ARG A 47 21.95 -20.85 -19.20
C ARG A 47 22.27 -19.49 -19.85
N VAL A 48 21.27 -18.84 -20.42
CA VAL A 48 21.38 -17.56 -21.14
C VAL A 48 20.31 -16.64 -20.57
N THR A 49 20.68 -15.41 -20.21
CA THR A 49 19.72 -14.38 -19.79
C THR A 49 18.85 -14.01 -20.99
N LYS A 50 17.56 -14.37 -20.92
CA LYS A 50 16.55 -14.09 -21.94
C LYS A 50 15.59 -13.02 -21.40
N GLU A 51 15.34 -11.99 -22.19
CA GLU A 51 14.41 -10.90 -21.90
C GLU A 51 13.28 -10.93 -22.93
N TYR A 52 12.04 -11.01 -22.45
CA TYR A 52 10.83 -10.94 -23.26
C TYR A 52 10.52 -9.47 -23.60
N LEU A 53 10.21 -9.19 -24.87
CA LEU A 53 10.06 -7.82 -25.37
C LEU A 53 8.62 -7.44 -25.74
N ALA A 54 7.85 -8.34 -26.36
CA ALA A 54 6.47 -8.08 -26.78
C ALA A 54 5.74 -9.38 -27.19
N SER A 55 4.42 -9.30 -27.28
CA SER A 55 3.59 -10.27 -28.01
C SER A 55 2.68 -9.55 -28.99
N CYS A 56 2.73 -9.94 -30.26
CA CYS A 56 1.92 -9.37 -31.33
C CYS A 56 1.47 -10.49 -32.28
N PHE A 57 0.21 -10.48 -32.72
CA PHE A 57 -0.32 -11.45 -33.69
C PHE A 57 -0.10 -12.94 -33.31
N GLY A 58 -0.07 -13.25 -32.01
CA GLY A 58 0.21 -14.61 -31.52
C GLY A 58 1.69 -15.01 -31.53
N TRP A 59 2.61 -14.09 -31.82
CA TRP A 59 4.06 -14.29 -31.77
C TRP A 59 4.67 -13.56 -30.57
N CYS A 60 5.61 -14.21 -29.89
CA CYS A 60 6.37 -13.63 -28.80
C CYS A 60 7.77 -13.22 -29.28
N VAL A 61 8.20 -12.02 -28.96
CA VAL A 61 9.54 -11.51 -29.29
C VAL A 61 10.45 -11.65 -28.08
N TYR A 62 11.55 -12.37 -28.25
CA TYR A 62 12.56 -12.59 -27.22
C TYR A 62 13.90 -12.02 -27.64
N SER A 63 14.66 -11.62 -26.64
CA SER A 63 16.04 -11.21 -26.79
C SER A 63 16.93 -11.93 -25.79
N TYR A 64 18.18 -12.18 -26.16
CA TYR A 64 19.12 -12.86 -25.28
C TYR A 64 20.56 -12.39 -25.52
N SER A 65 21.36 -12.52 -24.47
CA SER A 65 22.80 -12.24 -24.52
C SER A 65 23.56 -13.39 -23.87
N TYR A 66 24.65 -13.82 -24.49
CA TYR A 66 25.59 -14.75 -23.88
C TYR A 66 26.46 -13.98 -22.89
N GLY A 67 26.38 -14.31 -21.59
CA GLY A 67 27.12 -13.62 -20.54
C GLY A 67 28.65 -13.66 -20.75
N ARG A 68 29.34 -12.61 -20.27
CA ARG A 68 30.80 -12.36 -20.29
C ARG A 68 31.65 -13.56 -20.77
N SER A 69 31.94 -13.62 -22.08
CA SER A 69 33.11 -14.32 -22.57
C SER A 69 34.32 -13.40 -22.43
N THR A 70 35.36 -13.85 -21.73
CA THR A 70 36.62 -13.13 -21.49
C THR A 70 37.56 -13.13 -22.70
N ARG A 71 37.05 -13.30 -23.92
CA ARG A 71 37.87 -13.25 -25.15
C ARG A 71 37.20 -12.44 -26.25
N SER A 72 37.88 -11.34 -26.60
CA SER A 72 37.93 -10.61 -27.88
C SER A 72 36.60 -10.20 -28.54
N ASP A 73 36.36 -8.89 -28.57
CA ASP A 73 35.76 -7.99 -29.58
C ASP A 73 34.46 -8.34 -30.33
N GLU A 74 33.95 -9.58 -30.26
CA GLU A 74 32.62 -9.99 -30.78
C GLU A 74 31.62 -10.32 -29.66
N ALA A 75 32.10 -10.36 -28.41
CA ALA A 75 31.33 -10.78 -27.25
C ALA A 75 30.56 -9.62 -26.62
N ASN A 76 29.39 -9.25 -27.16
CA ASN A 76 28.26 -8.60 -26.43
C ASN A 76 27.03 -8.27 -27.31
N TRP A 77 26.86 -8.87 -28.50
CA TRP A 77 25.67 -8.58 -29.32
C TRP A 77 24.41 -9.21 -28.73
N ARG A 78 23.31 -8.47 -28.80
CA ARG A 78 21.99 -8.91 -28.33
C ARG A 78 21.29 -9.62 -29.49
N SER A 79 21.04 -10.91 -29.35
CA SER A 79 20.33 -11.70 -30.37
C SER A 79 18.84 -11.67 -30.13
N LEU A 80 18.03 -11.55 -31.18
CA LEU A 80 16.57 -11.50 -31.09
C LEU A 80 15.94 -12.60 -31.94
N PHE A 81 14.79 -13.10 -31.50
CA PHE A 81 14.00 -14.04 -32.28
C PHE A 81 12.50 -13.90 -31.94
N LEU A 82 11.67 -14.22 -32.92
CA LEU A 82 10.25 -14.42 -32.73
C LEU A 82 9.98 -15.91 -32.52
N LEU A 83 9.05 -16.22 -31.62
CA LEU A 83 8.58 -17.58 -31.36
C LEU A 83 7.05 -17.59 -31.38
N ASN A 84 6.47 -18.45 -32.19
CA ASN A 84 5.06 -18.77 -32.08
C ASN A 84 4.89 -19.89 -31.03
N PRO A 85 4.20 -19.66 -29.89
CA PRO A 85 4.09 -20.66 -28.84
C PRO A 85 3.17 -21.83 -29.20
N ILE A 86 2.33 -21.69 -30.24
CA ILE A 86 1.40 -22.73 -30.70
C ILE A 86 2.08 -23.61 -31.75
N SER A 87 2.61 -23.01 -32.82
CA SER A 87 3.28 -23.75 -33.90
C SER A 87 4.73 -24.14 -33.58
N LEU A 88 5.34 -23.49 -32.58
CA LEU A 88 6.77 -23.58 -32.23
C LEU A 88 7.72 -23.11 -33.33
N GLU A 89 7.19 -22.38 -34.32
CA GLU A 89 7.99 -21.76 -35.35
C GLU A 89 8.87 -20.66 -34.75
N LYS A 90 10.13 -20.62 -35.17
CA LYS A 90 11.13 -19.66 -34.70
C LYS A 90 11.70 -18.89 -35.89
N ILE A 91 11.63 -17.57 -35.82
CA ILE A 91 12.24 -16.67 -36.80
C ILE A 91 13.36 -15.91 -36.09
N THR A 92 14.59 -16.05 -36.57
CA THR A 92 15.75 -15.33 -36.00
C THR A 92 15.88 -13.97 -36.67
N LEU A 93 16.11 -12.94 -35.87
CA LEU A 93 16.35 -11.57 -36.35
C LEU A 93 17.85 -11.26 -36.36
N PRO A 94 18.27 -10.23 -37.12
CA PRO A 94 19.64 -9.72 -37.04
C PRO A 94 20.10 -9.44 -35.62
N PRO A 95 21.37 -9.70 -35.29
CA PRO A 95 21.92 -9.33 -34.00
C PRO A 95 21.94 -7.81 -33.84
N LEU A 96 21.45 -7.31 -32.71
CA LEU A 96 21.61 -5.90 -32.36
C LEU A 96 23.05 -5.66 -31.91
N LYS A 97 23.81 -4.95 -32.76
CA LYS A 97 25.17 -4.46 -32.53
C LYS A 97 25.18 -3.26 -31.55
N THR A 98 24.33 -3.27 -30.53
CA THR A 98 24.22 -2.19 -29.54
C THR A 98 23.83 -2.72 -28.15
N GLN A 99 24.38 -2.10 -27.11
CA GLN A 99 24.02 -2.38 -25.71
C GLN A 99 22.85 -1.54 -25.20
N LYS A 100 22.19 -0.79 -26.09
CA LYS A 100 21.05 0.07 -25.72
C LYS A 100 19.90 -0.78 -25.18
N SER A 101 19.36 -0.39 -24.03
CA SER A 101 18.16 -1.02 -23.46
C SER A 101 16.95 -0.71 -24.33
N ILE A 102 16.20 -1.76 -24.69
CA ILE A 102 14.96 -1.68 -25.44
C ILE A 102 13.83 -1.34 -24.46
N GLY A 103 12.97 -0.39 -24.83
CA GLY A 103 11.82 0.05 -24.05
C GLY A 103 10.51 -0.55 -24.55
N TYR A 104 10.29 -0.54 -25.87
CA TYR A 104 9.09 -1.10 -26.50
C TYR A 104 9.47 -1.87 -27.76
N CYS A 105 8.66 -2.88 -28.09
CA CYS A 105 8.76 -3.67 -29.31
C CYS A 105 7.34 -3.86 -29.88
N LEU A 106 7.19 -3.73 -31.20
CA LEU A 106 5.93 -4.01 -31.89
C LEU A 106 6.18 -4.58 -33.29
N LEU A 107 5.19 -5.30 -33.81
CA LEU A 107 5.15 -5.80 -35.18
C LEU A 107 4.13 -5.01 -35.98
N SER A 108 4.41 -4.72 -37.25
CA SER A 108 3.45 -4.03 -38.14
C SER A 108 2.31 -4.92 -38.60
N SER A 109 2.55 -6.22 -38.69
CA SER A 109 1.62 -7.24 -39.19
C SER A 109 2.04 -8.62 -38.68
N SER A 110 1.26 -9.66 -38.98
CA SER A 110 1.68 -11.02 -38.64
C SER A 110 2.97 -11.39 -39.38
N PRO A 111 3.96 -12.02 -38.72
CA PRO A 111 5.17 -12.57 -39.36
C PRO A 111 4.91 -13.52 -40.53
N THR A 112 3.71 -14.10 -40.61
CA THR A 112 3.29 -15.02 -41.66
C THR A 112 2.59 -14.33 -42.83
N GLU A 113 2.37 -13.01 -42.77
CA GLU A 113 1.70 -12.28 -43.85
C GLU A 113 2.63 -12.00 -45.03
N PRO A 114 2.13 -12.07 -46.28
CA PRO A 114 2.93 -11.85 -47.48
C PRO A 114 3.49 -10.43 -47.62
N ALA A 115 2.85 -9.44 -46.96
CA ALA A 115 3.16 -8.02 -47.11
C ALA A 115 4.51 -7.59 -46.47
N GLY A 116 5.23 -8.51 -45.82
CA GLY A 116 6.48 -8.23 -45.13
C GLY A 116 6.23 -7.62 -43.75
N CYS A 117 6.48 -8.39 -42.69
CA CYS A 117 6.35 -7.91 -41.32
C CYS A 117 7.58 -7.06 -40.93
N LEU A 118 7.32 -5.88 -40.37
CA LEU A 118 8.32 -5.00 -39.79
C LEU A 118 8.40 -5.22 -38.28
N VAL A 119 9.61 -5.45 -37.79
CA VAL A 119 9.92 -5.46 -36.35
C VAL A 119 10.44 -4.09 -35.97
N ILE A 120 9.77 -3.41 -35.03
CA ILE A 120 10.11 -2.06 -34.60
C ILE A 120 10.47 -2.07 -33.12
N LEU A 121 11.61 -1.49 -32.78
CA LEU A 121 12.15 -1.37 -31.43
C LEU A 121 12.36 0.09 -31.05
N PHE A 122 11.88 0.48 -29.87
CA PHE A 122 12.13 1.80 -29.29
C PHE A 122 13.20 1.69 -28.21
N ALA A 123 14.20 2.56 -28.24
CA ALA A 123 15.20 2.63 -27.18
C ALA A 123 14.63 3.26 -25.89
N LYS A 124 14.88 2.65 -24.72
CA LYS A 124 14.28 3.05 -23.42
C LYS A 124 14.66 4.47 -22.96
N ARG A 125 15.83 4.97 -23.37
CA ARG A 125 16.40 6.23 -22.87
C ARG A 125 16.82 7.21 -23.97
N LEU A 126 16.62 6.87 -25.23
CA LEU A 126 17.08 7.66 -26.37
C LEU A 126 15.93 7.85 -27.37
N PRO A 127 15.89 8.99 -28.09
CA PRO A 127 14.92 9.23 -29.16
C PRO A 127 15.29 8.47 -30.44
N LEU A 128 15.41 7.15 -30.30
CA LEU A 128 15.91 6.25 -31.32
C LEU A 128 14.93 5.09 -31.53
N ILE A 129 14.55 4.89 -32.79
CA ILE A 129 13.82 3.72 -33.26
C ILE A 129 14.78 2.85 -34.05
N MET A 130 14.72 1.54 -33.88
CA MET A 130 15.44 0.57 -34.70
C MET A 130 14.42 -0.35 -35.34
N TYR A 131 14.52 -0.58 -36.64
CA TYR A 131 13.58 -1.45 -37.33
C TYR A 131 14.27 -2.33 -38.38
N CYS A 132 13.66 -3.48 -38.68
CA CYS A 132 14.05 -4.35 -39.77
C CYS A 132 12.83 -5.14 -40.28
N HIS A 133 12.86 -5.52 -41.55
CA HIS A 133 11.96 -6.51 -42.10
C HIS A 133 12.42 -7.92 -41.73
N LEU A 134 11.48 -8.86 -41.72
CA LEU A 134 11.84 -10.27 -41.60
C LEU A 134 12.70 -10.68 -42.80
N GLY A 135 13.92 -11.13 -42.51
CA GLY A 135 14.90 -11.54 -43.52
C GLY A 135 15.99 -10.51 -43.81
N ASP A 136 15.88 -9.28 -43.30
CA ASP A 136 16.98 -8.32 -43.34
C ASP A 136 18.21 -8.88 -42.59
N GLU A 137 19.41 -8.45 -42.98
CA GLU A 137 20.66 -8.82 -42.31
C GLU A 137 21.09 -7.81 -41.23
N GLU A 138 20.58 -6.58 -41.29
CA GLU A 138 20.96 -5.47 -40.40
C GLU A 138 19.74 -4.68 -39.91
N TRP A 139 19.95 -3.92 -38.83
CA TRP A 139 18.94 -3.02 -38.27
C TRP A 139 19.12 -1.61 -38.80
N THR A 140 18.04 -0.99 -39.29
CA THR A 140 18.02 0.43 -39.60
C THR A 140 17.74 1.23 -38.34
N SER A 141 18.53 2.28 -38.10
CA SER A 141 18.41 3.16 -36.93
C SER A 141 17.89 4.53 -37.34
N LEU A 142 16.87 5.03 -36.64
CA LEU A 142 16.17 6.27 -36.94
C LEU A 142 16.11 7.17 -35.69
N ASP A 143 16.83 8.30 -35.74
CA ASP A 143 16.75 9.35 -34.72
C ASP A 143 15.60 10.29 -35.04
N TYR A 144 14.61 10.36 -34.14
CA TYR A 144 13.41 11.15 -34.35
C TYR A 144 13.40 12.48 -33.59
N TYR A 145 14.47 12.81 -32.86
CA TYR A 145 14.49 13.96 -31.95
C TYR A 145 14.25 15.29 -32.67
N TRP A 146 15.00 15.51 -33.75
CA TRP A 146 14.97 16.79 -34.47
C TRP A 146 13.66 16.98 -35.21
N GLU A 147 13.14 15.91 -35.81
CA GLU A 147 11.86 15.92 -36.50
C GLU A 147 10.70 16.17 -35.51
N LEU A 148 10.70 15.49 -34.37
CA LEU A 148 9.72 15.73 -33.31
C LEU A 148 9.77 17.21 -32.83
N LYS A 149 10.98 17.75 -32.63
CA LYS A 149 11.19 19.15 -32.25
C LYS A 149 10.69 20.13 -33.32
N ARG A 150 10.92 19.83 -34.60
CA ARG A 150 10.42 20.62 -35.75
C ARG A 150 8.89 20.67 -35.74
N SER A 151 8.23 19.52 -35.59
CA SER A 151 6.77 19.43 -35.62
C SER A 151 6.08 20.17 -34.49
N PHE A 152 6.67 20.19 -33.28
CA PHE A 152 6.17 21.01 -32.17
C PHE A 152 6.29 22.52 -32.46
N ARG A 153 7.38 22.97 -33.10
CA ARG A 153 7.55 24.37 -33.50
C ARG A 153 6.52 24.81 -34.53
N GLU A 154 6.22 23.95 -35.51
CA GLU A 154 5.24 24.26 -36.56
C GLU A 154 3.80 24.38 -36.02
N LYS A 155 3.42 23.50 -35.08
CA LYS A 155 2.08 23.52 -34.48
C LYS A 155 1.82 24.75 -33.60
N SER A 156 2.86 25.32 -33.00
CA SER A 156 2.74 26.42 -32.02
C SER A 156 3.41 27.72 -32.49
N ARG A 157 2.85 28.40 -33.49
CA ARG A 157 3.39 29.69 -33.94
C ARG A 157 3.45 30.82 -32.87
N SER A 158 2.93 30.65 -31.65
CA SER A 158 2.96 31.72 -30.63
C SER A 158 3.04 31.34 -29.13
N LEU A 159 2.90 30.08 -28.68
CA LEU A 159 2.78 29.77 -27.23
C LEU A 159 3.90 28.91 -26.62
N TRP A 160 4.54 28.04 -27.42
CA TRP A 160 5.47 27.01 -26.90
C TRP A 160 6.96 27.30 -27.15
N ASN A 161 7.32 28.43 -27.81
CA ASN A 161 8.73 28.79 -28.02
C ASN A 161 9.51 29.01 -26.72
N ASN A 162 8.82 29.26 -25.59
CA ASN A 162 9.44 29.45 -24.27
C ASN A 162 9.52 28.16 -23.43
N LEU A 163 9.04 27.01 -23.93
CA LEU A 163 8.89 25.76 -23.18
C LEU A 163 9.16 24.50 -24.04
N TRP A 164 10.25 24.46 -24.81
CA TRP A 164 10.97 23.18 -24.97
C TRP A 164 12.04 23.19 -23.87
N PRO A 165 11.70 22.85 -22.61
CA PRO A 165 12.66 22.96 -21.53
C PRO A 165 13.75 21.95 -21.83
N GLU A 166 15.00 22.39 -21.95
CA GLU A 166 16.15 21.51 -22.23
C GLU A 166 16.30 20.40 -21.16
N ASN A 167 15.66 20.61 -20.02
CA ASN A 167 15.56 19.78 -18.83
C ASN A 167 14.48 18.68 -18.90
N LEU A 168 13.59 18.63 -19.91
CA LEU A 168 12.61 17.54 -20.08
C LEU A 168 13.11 16.46 -21.06
N ARG A 169 12.89 15.18 -20.72
CA ARG A 169 13.21 14.04 -21.59
C ARG A 169 12.07 13.81 -22.60
N TRP A 170 12.23 14.33 -23.81
CA TRP A 170 11.29 14.17 -24.92
C TRP A 170 11.47 12.81 -25.60
N ARG A 171 10.63 11.84 -25.23
CA ARG A 171 10.62 10.47 -25.77
C ARG A 171 9.21 10.08 -26.21
N LEU A 172 9.11 8.97 -26.92
CA LEU A 172 7.85 8.38 -27.33
C LEU A 172 7.61 7.10 -26.51
N GLU A 173 6.37 6.95 -26.05
CA GLU A 173 5.86 5.88 -25.21
C GLU A 173 4.63 5.26 -25.89
N CYS A 174 4.29 4.03 -25.52
CA CYS A 174 3.11 3.31 -26.02
C CYS A 174 2.97 3.32 -27.56
N PRO A 175 4.01 2.90 -28.32
CA PRO A 175 3.92 2.84 -29.77
C PRO A 175 2.91 1.80 -30.22
N VAL A 176 2.16 2.10 -31.28
CA VAL A 176 1.19 1.19 -31.89
C VAL A 176 1.20 1.36 -33.40
N TRP A 177 1.07 0.24 -34.11
CA TRP A 177 0.88 0.23 -35.55
C TRP A 177 -0.63 0.16 -35.83
N CYS A 178 -1.18 1.14 -36.54
CA CYS A 178 -2.60 1.21 -36.84
C CYS A 178 -2.83 1.77 -38.24
N ASN A 179 -3.67 1.13 -39.04
CA ASN A 179 -4.02 1.58 -40.40
C ASN A 179 -2.80 1.94 -41.27
N GLY A 180 -1.71 1.17 -41.17
CA GLY A 180 -0.49 1.38 -41.96
C GLY A 180 0.42 2.50 -41.48
N TYR A 181 0.14 3.11 -40.32
CA TYR A 181 0.96 4.17 -39.73
C TYR A 181 1.43 3.81 -38.33
N LEU A 182 2.61 4.31 -37.96
CA LEU A 182 3.13 4.25 -36.61
C LEU A 182 2.61 5.44 -35.81
N TYR A 183 1.94 5.14 -34.70
CA TYR A 183 1.48 6.11 -33.72
C TYR A 183 2.24 5.92 -32.41
N ALA A 184 2.45 7.01 -31.67
CA ALA A 184 3.03 6.96 -30.34
C ALA A 184 2.61 8.17 -29.50
N VAL A 185 2.92 8.14 -28.21
CA VAL A 185 2.56 9.18 -27.25
C VAL A 185 3.81 9.88 -26.75
N THR A 186 3.83 11.21 -26.68
CA THR A 186 4.97 11.94 -26.10
C THR A 186 5.03 11.77 -24.58
N SER A 187 6.21 11.43 -24.05
CA SER A 187 6.39 11.16 -22.61
C SER A 187 6.15 12.40 -21.74
N ALA A 188 6.54 13.59 -22.23
CA ALA A 188 6.53 14.83 -21.45
C ALA A 188 5.15 15.50 -21.37
N CYS A 189 4.34 15.40 -22.43
CA CYS A 189 3.10 16.16 -22.55
C CYS A 189 1.92 15.34 -23.10
N LYS A 190 2.09 14.02 -23.29
CA LYS A 190 1.06 13.04 -23.64
C LYS A 190 0.25 13.40 -24.90
N TYR A 191 0.94 13.94 -25.91
CA TYR A 191 0.40 14.14 -27.25
C TYR A 191 0.51 12.87 -28.08
N LEU A 192 -0.56 12.54 -28.80
CA LEU A 192 -0.53 11.53 -29.85
C LEU A 192 0.21 12.10 -31.07
N VAL A 193 1.18 11.34 -31.56
CA VAL A 193 1.94 11.65 -32.77
C VAL A 193 1.74 10.57 -33.81
N LYS A 194 1.75 10.97 -35.08
CA LYS A 194 1.68 10.08 -36.24
C LYS A 194 2.94 10.22 -37.07
N PHE A 195 3.57 9.11 -37.42
CA PHE A 195 4.68 9.08 -38.37
C PHE A 195 4.13 8.89 -39.78
N HIS A 196 4.51 9.79 -40.68
CA HIS A 196 4.34 9.64 -42.12
C HIS A 196 5.66 9.20 -42.74
N ASP A 197 5.57 8.40 -43.80
CA ASP A 197 6.71 8.01 -44.62
C ASP A 197 7.84 7.31 -43.82
N PHE A 198 7.47 6.60 -42.74
CA PHE A 198 8.39 5.88 -41.83
C PHE A 198 9.27 4.83 -42.53
N GLN A 199 8.96 4.49 -43.79
CA GLN A 199 9.58 3.44 -44.60
C GLN A 199 9.99 3.87 -46.01
N GLN A 200 9.76 5.14 -46.41
CA GLN A 200 10.12 5.54 -47.79
C GLN A 200 11.64 5.64 -47.94
N ASP A 201 12.12 5.23 -49.12
CA ASP A 201 13.52 5.18 -49.51
C ASP A 201 14.32 6.38 -49.00
N SER A 202 15.58 6.11 -48.64
CA SER A 202 16.64 6.97 -48.08
C SER A 202 16.83 8.40 -48.64
N SER A 203 16.02 8.87 -49.59
CA SER A 203 15.98 10.23 -50.12
C SER A 203 14.87 11.13 -49.53
N LEU A 204 13.86 10.58 -48.84
CA LEU A 204 12.79 11.35 -48.20
C LEU A 204 12.84 11.18 -46.67
N GLU A 205 13.01 12.30 -45.95
CA GLU A 205 12.93 12.31 -44.48
C GLU A 205 11.49 12.01 -44.03
N PHE A 206 11.33 11.09 -43.08
CA PHE A 206 10.05 10.81 -42.45
C PHE A 206 9.50 12.07 -41.77
N ARG A 207 8.17 12.18 -41.67
CA ARG A 207 7.51 13.34 -41.06
C ARG A 207 6.71 12.95 -39.82
N ILE A 208 6.89 13.68 -38.72
CA ILE A 208 6.06 13.52 -37.52
C ILE A 208 4.96 14.57 -37.52
N GLU A 209 3.71 14.14 -37.39
CA GLU A 209 2.57 15.02 -37.19
C GLU A 209 2.10 14.94 -35.73
N ILE A 210 1.96 16.09 -35.06
CA ILE A 210 1.38 16.17 -33.71
C ILE A 210 -0.14 16.30 -33.86
N LEU A 211 -0.89 15.27 -33.48
CA LEU A 211 -2.35 15.23 -33.68
C LEU A 211 -3.10 15.97 -32.58
N THR A 212 -3.22 15.38 -31.39
CA THR A 212 -3.94 15.97 -30.25
C THR A 212 -3.41 15.40 -28.92
N TYR A 213 -3.81 15.98 -27.79
CA TYR A 213 -3.47 15.45 -26.46
C TYR A 213 -4.38 14.26 -26.13
N LEU A 214 -3.87 13.29 -25.37
CA LEU A 214 -4.70 12.20 -24.85
C LEU A 214 -5.77 12.76 -23.91
N PRO A 215 -6.99 12.20 -23.91
CA PRO A 215 -8.02 12.60 -22.97
C PRO A 215 -7.51 12.37 -21.55
N MET A 216 -7.38 13.45 -20.79
CA MET A 216 -6.95 13.42 -19.40
C MET A 216 -8.13 13.75 -18.51
N SER A 217 -8.42 12.87 -17.57
CA SER A 217 -9.41 13.17 -16.55
C SER A 217 -8.90 14.32 -15.67
N ARG A 218 -9.58 15.48 -15.69
CA ARG A 218 -9.31 16.59 -14.76
C ARG A 218 -9.83 16.25 -13.36
N SER A 219 -9.21 15.27 -12.72
CA SER A 219 -9.45 14.99 -11.29
C SER A 219 -8.59 15.92 -10.44
N ARG A 220 -9.15 16.40 -9.33
CA ARG A 220 -8.42 17.17 -8.31
C ARG A 220 -7.60 16.26 -7.36
N ILE A 221 -7.78 14.95 -7.45
CA ILE A 221 -7.08 13.91 -6.67
C ILE A 221 -5.75 13.55 -7.35
N ILE A 222 -4.67 13.38 -6.58
CA ILE A 222 -3.36 12.92 -7.10
C ILE A 222 -3.44 11.42 -7.38
N PHE A 223 -3.89 11.06 -8.58
CA PHE A 223 -3.74 9.71 -9.13
C PHE A 223 -2.43 9.62 -9.90
N SER A 224 -1.69 8.51 -9.75
CA SER A 224 -0.72 8.15 -10.77
C SER A 224 -1.48 7.48 -11.91
N THR A 225 -1.45 8.06 -13.10
CA THR A 225 -2.19 7.55 -14.25
C THR A 225 -1.25 6.86 -15.23
N GLU A 226 -1.59 5.63 -15.58
CA GLU A 226 -0.92 4.89 -16.64
C GLU A 226 -1.77 4.95 -17.91
N TYR A 227 -1.11 5.23 -19.05
CA TYR A 227 -1.76 5.33 -20.34
C TYR A 227 -1.29 4.19 -21.21
N TYR A 228 -2.22 3.57 -21.92
CA TYR A 228 -1.94 2.57 -22.93
C TYR A 228 -2.57 3.01 -24.24
N LEU A 229 -1.88 2.70 -25.33
CA LEU A 229 -2.39 2.91 -26.67
C LEU A 229 -2.40 1.55 -27.36
N MET A 230 -3.51 1.21 -28.00
CA MET A 230 -3.67 -0.08 -28.65
C MET A 230 -4.57 0.01 -29.88
N GLU A 231 -4.37 -0.92 -30.79
CA GLU A 231 -5.15 -1.07 -32.02
C GLU A 231 -6.07 -2.28 -31.92
N SER A 232 -7.25 -2.16 -32.52
CA SER A 232 -8.15 -3.29 -32.74
C SER A 232 -9.05 -3.05 -33.95
N CYS A 233 -8.91 -3.88 -34.97
CA CYS A 233 -9.72 -3.86 -36.20
C CYS A 233 -9.70 -2.47 -36.89
N GLY A 234 -8.53 -1.85 -36.98
CA GLY A 234 -8.34 -0.52 -37.57
C GLY A 234 -8.83 0.64 -36.71
N ASN A 235 -9.27 0.37 -35.48
CA ASN A 235 -9.60 1.39 -34.49
C ASN A 235 -8.46 1.58 -33.52
N LEU A 236 -8.22 2.84 -33.15
CA LEU A 236 -7.22 3.22 -32.17
C LEU A 236 -7.91 3.54 -30.84
N PHE A 237 -7.48 2.88 -29.78
CA PHE A 237 -8.00 3.08 -28.43
C PHE A 237 -6.91 3.59 -27.50
N SER A 238 -7.28 4.50 -26.60
CA SER A 238 -6.48 4.86 -25.44
C SER A 238 -7.15 4.37 -24.17
N ILE A 239 -6.35 3.78 -23.28
CA ILE A 239 -6.79 3.30 -21.97
C ILE A 239 -6.08 4.13 -20.91
N GLU A 240 -6.86 4.77 -20.06
CA GLU A 240 -6.41 5.52 -18.89
C GLU A 240 -6.67 4.65 -17.64
N ALA A 241 -5.63 4.01 -17.11
CA ALA A 241 -5.70 3.30 -15.83
C ALA A 241 -5.35 4.28 -14.71
N LYS A 242 -6.28 4.49 -13.78
CA LYS A 242 -6.11 5.40 -12.66
C LYS A 242 -5.67 4.60 -11.44
N HIS A 243 -4.49 4.94 -10.92
CA HIS A 243 -3.96 4.27 -9.75
C HIS A 243 -3.94 5.22 -8.56
N TYR A 244 -4.30 4.66 -7.41
CA TYR A 244 -4.05 5.29 -6.14
C TYR A 244 -2.75 4.74 -5.54
N ASN A 245 -1.80 5.62 -5.21
CA ASN A 245 -0.49 5.29 -4.63
C ASN A 245 0.31 4.17 -5.35
N HIS A 246 0.23 4.11 -6.69
CA HIS A 246 0.93 3.12 -7.53
C HIS A 246 0.61 1.64 -7.23
N LYS A 247 -0.53 1.34 -6.57
CA LYS A 247 -0.80 -0.02 -6.06
C LYS A 247 -2.18 -0.60 -6.35
N HIS A 248 -3.19 0.26 -6.48
CA HIS A 248 -4.56 -0.16 -6.71
C HIS A 248 -5.15 0.62 -7.88
N ILE A 249 -5.83 -0.07 -8.80
CA ILE A 249 -6.62 0.58 -9.83
C ILE A 249 -7.94 1.01 -9.21
N VAL A 250 -8.26 2.30 -9.33
CA VAL A 250 -9.51 2.90 -8.87
C VAL A 250 -10.50 3.11 -10.02
N GLY A 251 -10.03 3.03 -11.26
CA GLY A 251 -10.87 3.12 -12.44
C GLY A 251 -10.07 2.96 -13.72
N ILE A 252 -10.75 2.51 -14.77
CA ILE A 252 -10.19 2.41 -16.11
C ILE A 252 -11.15 3.12 -17.06
N ASP A 253 -10.65 4.15 -17.74
CA ASP A 253 -11.40 4.83 -18.78
C ASP A 253 -10.83 4.47 -20.15
N ILE A 254 -11.70 4.11 -21.08
CA ILE A 254 -11.33 3.74 -22.45
C ILE A 254 -11.89 4.79 -23.38
N HIS A 255 -11.07 5.27 -24.31
CA HIS A 255 -11.48 6.21 -25.33
C HIS A 255 -11.12 5.69 -26.72
N ARG A 256 -12.04 5.86 -27.66
CA ARG A 256 -11.84 5.54 -29.08
C ARG A 256 -11.47 6.81 -29.83
N PHE A 257 -10.40 6.75 -30.61
CA PHE A 257 -9.98 7.81 -31.51
C PHE A 257 -10.76 7.74 -32.82
N ASP A 258 -11.32 8.87 -33.26
CA ASP A 258 -12.03 9.01 -34.53
C ASP A 258 -11.16 9.73 -35.55
N PHE A 259 -10.68 8.99 -36.56
CA PHE A 259 -9.83 9.51 -37.63
C PHE A 259 -10.52 10.55 -38.53
N SER A 260 -11.86 10.63 -38.52
CA SER A 260 -12.62 11.57 -39.34
C SER A 260 -12.76 12.95 -38.69
N LYS A 261 -12.59 13.03 -37.36
CA LYS A 261 -12.81 14.24 -36.56
C LYS A 261 -11.53 15.04 -36.35
N LYS A 262 -11.68 16.31 -36.00
CA LYS A 262 -10.58 17.23 -35.64
C LYS A 262 -10.96 18.04 -34.40
N GLY A 263 -9.96 18.52 -33.64
CA GLY A 263 -10.19 19.37 -32.45
C GLY A 263 -10.42 18.57 -31.16
N GLU A 264 -11.34 19.03 -30.31
CA GLU A 264 -11.62 18.44 -28.99
C GLU A 264 -12.52 17.19 -29.06
N GLU A 265 -13.24 16.96 -30.16
CA GLU A 265 -14.15 15.82 -30.34
C GLU A 265 -13.50 14.55 -30.91
N VAL A 266 -12.17 14.52 -30.98
CA VAL A 266 -11.41 13.44 -31.65
C VAL A 266 -11.43 12.14 -30.85
N TYR A 267 -11.64 12.22 -29.53
CA TYR A 267 -11.83 11.06 -28.67
C TYR A 267 -13.27 10.97 -28.20
N SER A 268 -13.82 9.75 -28.24
CA SER A 268 -15.11 9.42 -27.63
C SER A 268 -14.91 8.38 -26.55
N LYS A 269 -15.53 8.59 -25.38
CA LYS A 269 -15.46 7.62 -24.28
C LYS A 269 -16.25 6.37 -24.66
N VAL A 270 -15.67 5.20 -24.40
CA VAL A 270 -16.30 3.91 -24.63
C VAL A 270 -17.08 3.56 -23.36
N GLU A 271 -18.40 3.74 -23.41
CA GLU A 271 -19.30 3.39 -22.30
C GLU A 271 -19.70 1.91 -22.32
N SER A 272 -19.56 1.24 -23.47
CA SER A 272 -19.87 -0.19 -23.63
C SER A 272 -19.09 -0.77 -24.82
N ALA A 273 -18.61 -2.00 -24.67
CA ALA A 273 -17.86 -2.76 -25.67
C ALA A 273 -18.16 -4.26 -25.56
N LYS A 274 -19.44 -4.65 -25.67
CA LYS A 274 -19.91 -6.03 -25.45
C LYS A 274 -19.28 -7.07 -26.37
N ASP A 275 -18.81 -6.65 -27.53
CA ASP A 275 -18.13 -7.47 -28.53
C ASP A 275 -16.61 -7.58 -28.29
N LEU A 276 -16.03 -6.77 -27.40
CA LEU A 276 -14.59 -6.70 -27.17
C LEU A 276 -14.21 -6.98 -25.71
N ALA A 277 -13.06 -7.60 -25.54
CA ALA A 277 -12.37 -7.74 -24.26
C ALA A 277 -10.98 -7.10 -24.36
N PHE A 278 -10.62 -6.32 -23.35
CA PHE A 278 -9.34 -5.62 -23.29
C PHE A 278 -8.42 -6.32 -22.29
N PHE A 279 -7.15 -6.45 -22.63
CA PHE A 279 -6.13 -7.04 -21.75
C PHE A 279 -5.01 -6.04 -21.55
N VAL A 280 -4.71 -5.70 -20.30
CA VAL A 280 -3.73 -4.67 -19.95
C VAL A 280 -2.74 -5.21 -18.93
N SER A 281 -1.46 -5.07 -19.25
CA SER A 281 -0.34 -5.41 -18.37
C SER A 281 0.22 -4.14 -17.75
N LEU A 282 -0.23 -3.86 -16.53
CA LEU A 282 -0.06 -2.54 -15.94
C LEU A 282 1.42 -2.18 -15.71
N GLU A 283 2.24 -3.14 -15.30
CA GLU A 283 3.65 -2.91 -14.98
C GLU A 283 4.58 -2.83 -16.21
N TYR A 284 4.15 -3.33 -17.36
CA TYR A 284 5.02 -3.50 -18.53
C TYR A 284 4.62 -2.68 -19.76
N GLY A 285 3.55 -1.88 -19.67
CA GLY A 285 3.16 -0.98 -20.76
C GLY A 285 2.55 -1.66 -21.97
N TRP A 286 2.06 -2.91 -21.83
CA TRP A 286 1.46 -3.67 -22.92
C TRP A 286 -0.05 -3.75 -22.77
N ALA A 287 -0.77 -3.57 -23.88
CA ALA A 287 -2.20 -3.78 -23.95
C ALA A 287 -2.58 -4.40 -25.29
N PHE A 288 -3.60 -5.26 -25.30
CA PHE A 288 -4.19 -5.77 -26.52
C PHE A 288 -5.70 -5.95 -26.37
N CYS A 289 -6.39 -6.00 -27.50
CA CYS A 289 -7.83 -6.23 -27.57
C CYS A 289 -8.11 -7.60 -28.17
N TYR A 290 -9.23 -8.20 -27.78
CA TYR A 290 -9.68 -9.48 -28.31
C TYR A 290 -11.18 -9.43 -28.64
N PRO A 291 -11.59 -9.74 -29.89
CA PRO A 291 -13.00 -9.86 -30.23
C PRO A 291 -13.60 -11.13 -29.62
N THR A 292 -14.61 -10.97 -28.76
CA THR A 292 -15.22 -12.08 -28.01
C THR A 292 -16.01 -13.05 -28.87
N ALA A 293 -16.36 -12.67 -30.10
CA ALA A 293 -17.01 -13.55 -31.08
C ALA A 293 -16.23 -14.86 -31.35
N TYR A 294 -14.91 -14.85 -31.14
CA TYR A 294 -14.05 -16.02 -31.40
C TYR A 294 -13.90 -16.95 -30.19
N THR A 295 -14.25 -16.51 -28.98
CA THR A 295 -14.15 -17.31 -27.74
C THR A 295 -15.29 -16.98 -26.78
N PRO A 296 -16.32 -17.83 -26.67
CA PRO A 296 -17.47 -17.61 -25.79
C PRO A 296 -17.11 -17.56 -24.29
N GLU A 297 -15.94 -18.08 -23.92
CA GLU A 297 -15.44 -18.17 -22.55
C GLU A 297 -14.89 -16.83 -22.03
N ILE A 298 -14.60 -15.88 -22.92
CA ILE A 298 -14.13 -14.55 -22.56
C ILE A 298 -15.33 -13.61 -22.57
N GLU A 299 -15.70 -13.11 -21.39
CA GLU A 299 -16.75 -12.10 -21.27
C GLU A 299 -16.28 -10.78 -21.88
N GLY A 300 -17.08 -10.24 -22.81
CA GLY A 300 -16.89 -8.91 -23.38
C GLY A 300 -17.29 -7.80 -22.41
N ASN A 301 -17.09 -6.56 -22.84
CA ASN A 301 -17.32 -5.37 -22.01
C ASN A 301 -16.43 -5.30 -20.76
N ARG A 302 -15.24 -5.91 -20.82
CA ARG A 302 -14.34 -6.03 -19.67
C ARG A 302 -12.90 -5.69 -20.00
N VAL A 303 -12.20 -5.16 -19.01
CA VAL A 303 -10.74 -4.99 -19.01
C VAL A 303 -10.11 -5.97 -18.02
N TYR A 304 -9.31 -6.89 -18.53
CA TYR A 304 -8.57 -7.89 -17.76
C TYR A 304 -7.14 -7.41 -17.50
N PHE A 305 -6.67 -7.53 -16.25
CA PHE A 305 -5.33 -7.10 -15.87
C PHE A 305 -4.79 -7.86 -14.66
N THR A 306 -3.47 -7.80 -14.45
CA THR A 306 -2.81 -8.39 -13.27
C THR A 306 -2.04 -7.33 -12.50
N LEU A 307 -1.89 -7.48 -11.19
CA LEU A 307 -1.17 -6.55 -10.33
C LEU A 307 0.13 -7.18 -9.80
N ALA A 308 1.21 -6.39 -9.76
CA ALA A 308 2.51 -6.84 -9.25
C ALA A 308 2.46 -7.26 -7.77
N ASN A 309 1.57 -6.64 -6.99
CA ASN A 309 1.48 -6.80 -5.53
C ASN A 309 1.09 -8.22 -5.08
N ASP A 310 0.35 -8.96 -5.90
CA ASP A 310 0.04 -10.38 -5.65
C ASP A 310 1.03 -11.35 -6.33
N GLY A 311 2.05 -10.81 -6.98
CA GLY A 311 3.01 -11.55 -7.80
C GLY A 311 2.43 -11.99 -9.15
N HIS A 312 1.49 -11.21 -9.72
CA HIS A 312 0.75 -11.52 -10.95
C HIS A 312 -0.02 -12.84 -10.89
N LYS A 313 -0.51 -13.20 -9.71
CA LYS A 313 -1.20 -14.47 -9.47
C LYS A 313 -2.71 -14.36 -9.66
N ILE A 314 -3.24 -13.14 -9.62
CA ILE A 314 -4.67 -12.89 -9.70
C ILE A 314 -4.94 -12.11 -10.99
N LEU A 315 -5.92 -12.58 -11.76
CA LEU A 315 -6.46 -11.86 -12.90
C LEU A 315 -7.69 -11.08 -12.44
N TYR A 316 -7.61 -9.77 -12.53
CA TYR A 316 -8.73 -8.87 -12.24
C TYR A 316 -9.49 -8.59 -13.53
N SER A 317 -10.78 -8.37 -13.41
CA SER A 317 -11.66 -7.93 -14.49
C SER A 317 -12.45 -6.70 -14.06
N TYR A 318 -12.29 -5.61 -14.81
CA TYR A 318 -13.05 -4.39 -14.64
C TYR A 318 -14.21 -4.35 -15.65
N ASN A 319 -15.44 -4.18 -15.17
CA ASN A 319 -16.60 -3.98 -16.04
C ASN A 319 -16.68 -2.51 -16.47
N ILE A 320 -16.77 -2.26 -17.77
CA ILE A 320 -16.81 -0.91 -18.34
C ILE A 320 -18.11 -0.17 -17.96
N GLU A 321 -19.24 -0.87 -17.97
CA GLU A 321 -20.57 -0.28 -17.68
C GLU A 321 -20.74 -0.06 -16.17
N ASP A 322 -20.49 -1.10 -15.36
CA ASP A 322 -20.73 -1.07 -13.91
C ASP A 322 -19.62 -0.31 -13.15
N LYS A 323 -18.46 -0.11 -13.79
CA LYS A 323 -17.24 0.48 -13.18
C LYS A 323 -16.75 -0.26 -11.95
N GLU A 324 -17.03 -1.56 -11.88
CA GLU A 324 -16.64 -2.44 -10.78
C GLU A 324 -15.45 -3.32 -11.17
N ILE A 325 -14.53 -3.51 -10.22
CA ILE A 325 -13.43 -4.48 -10.32
C ILE A 325 -13.86 -5.76 -9.63
N SER A 326 -13.72 -6.88 -10.33
CA SER A 326 -13.96 -8.22 -9.84
C SER A 326 -12.69 -9.05 -10.01
N VAL A 327 -12.53 -10.09 -9.20
CA VAL A 327 -11.49 -11.09 -9.44
C VAL A 327 -12.05 -12.10 -10.45
N SER A 328 -11.46 -12.13 -11.63
CA SER A 328 -11.70 -13.20 -12.58
C SER A 328 -10.96 -14.43 -12.08
N SER A 329 -11.61 -15.60 -12.11
CA SER A 329 -10.94 -16.87 -11.85
C SER A 329 -10.58 -17.51 -13.19
N PRO A 330 -9.49 -17.09 -13.87
CA PRO A 330 -8.97 -17.93 -14.92
C PRO A 330 -8.48 -19.20 -14.23
N PHE A 331 -8.61 -20.34 -14.90
CA PHE A 331 -8.14 -21.66 -14.41
C PHE A 331 -9.12 -22.44 -13.51
N LEU A 332 -10.37 -22.58 -13.93
CA LEU A 332 -11.30 -23.63 -13.44
C LEU A 332 -10.81 -25.09 -13.66
N ASN A 333 -9.66 -25.32 -14.29
CA ASN A 333 -9.26 -26.65 -14.79
C ASN A 333 -7.76 -26.97 -14.73
N LEU A 334 -6.94 -26.27 -13.93
CA LEU A 334 -5.59 -26.78 -13.68
C LEU A 334 -5.68 -28.00 -12.77
N PRO A 335 -5.15 -29.18 -13.16
CA PRO A 335 -5.17 -30.34 -12.28
C PRO A 335 -4.26 -30.05 -11.08
N THR A 336 -4.88 -29.87 -9.91
CA THR A 336 -4.20 -30.01 -8.62
C THR A 336 -3.61 -31.41 -8.58
N LEU A 337 -2.29 -31.52 -8.45
CA LEU A 337 -1.62 -32.81 -8.24
C LEU A 337 -2.25 -33.44 -6.99
N GLN A 338 -3.05 -34.49 -7.17
CA GLN A 338 -3.58 -35.26 -6.04
C GLN A 338 -2.42 -36.02 -5.40
N SER A 339 -1.94 -35.48 -4.29
CA SER A 339 -1.27 -36.24 -3.25
C SER A 339 -2.29 -37.22 -2.65
N SER A 340 -2.05 -38.52 -2.84
CA SER A 340 -2.70 -39.56 -2.06
C SER A 340 -2.25 -39.45 -0.59
N GLU A 341 -3.14 -39.05 0.32
CA GLU A 341 -2.95 -39.27 1.76
C GLU A 341 -3.37 -40.71 2.10
N PRO A 342 -2.63 -41.43 2.98
CA PRO A 342 -3.09 -42.68 3.57
C PRO A 342 -4.09 -42.39 4.69
N ASP A 343 -5.00 -43.33 4.93
CA ASP A 343 -6.01 -43.31 5.99
C ASP A 343 -5.39 -43.00 7.37
N ILE A 344 -5.87 -41.96 8.04
CA ILE A 344 -5.56 -41.68 9.46
C ILE A 344 -6.85 -41.90 10.26
N GLU A 345 -6.83 -42.92 11.12
CA GLU A 345 -7.85 -43.17 12.14
C GLU A 345 -7.94 -42.01 13.14
N GLU A 346 -9.18 -41.67 13.54
CA GLU A 346 -9.49 -40.67 14.56
C GLU A 346 -8.85 -41.01 15.92
N VAL A 347 -7.87 -40.22 16.35
CA VAL A 347 -7.41 -40.22 17.75
C VAL A 347 -8.34 -39.32 18.57
N HIS A 348 -9.20 -39.95 19.37
CA HIS A 348 -9.95 -39.27 20.43
C HIS A 348 -8.99 -38.68 21.47
N LEU A 349 -9.22 -37.43 21.89
CA LEU A 349 -8.62 -36.79 23.06
C LEU A 349 -9.61 -36.82 24.26
N PRO A 350 -9.64 -37.87 25.09
CA PRO A 350 -10.13 -37.76 26.46
C PRO A 350 -8.93 -37.57 27.43
N TYR A 351 -9.18 -37.14 28.67
CA TYR A 351 -8.27 -37.22 29.84
C TYR A 351 -7.47 -35.99 30.33
N LEU A 352 -7.88 -34.74 30.07
CA LEU A 352 -7.40 -33.60 30.88
C LEU A 352 -8.47 -33.18 31.91
N PRO A 353 -8.14 -33.09 33.23
CA PRO A 353 -9.02 -32.51 34.25
C PRO A 353 -9.39 -31.04 33.98
N PRO A 354 -10.57 -30.55 34.43
CA PRO A 354 -10.99 -29.15 34.26
C PRO A 354 -9.97 -28.12 34.76
N ASP A 355 -9.31 -28.39 35.88
CA ASP A 355 -8.32 -27.47 36.49
C ASP A 355 -7.09 -27.28 35.60
N LEU A 356 -6.71 -28.30 34.81
CA LEU A 356 -5.61 -28.19 33.85
C LEU A 356 -6.03 -27.39 32.62
N PHE A 357 -7.30 -27.44 32.21
CA PHE A 357 -7.81 -26.56 31.16
C PHE A 357 -7.87 -25.11 31.61
N GLU A 358 -8.20 -24.86 32.88
CA GLU A 358 -8.10 -23.53 33.49
C GLU A 358 -6.68 -22.98 33.47
N LEU A 359 -5.71 -23.82 33.82
CA LEU A 359 -4.30 -23.48 33.66
C LEU A 359 -3.93 -23.19 32.20
N ILE A 360 -4.36 -24.02 31.25
CA ILE A 360 -4.08 -23.83 29.82
C ILE A 360 -4.63 -22.48 29.35
N PHE A 361 -5.92 -22.22 29.54
CA PHE A 361 -6.54 -21.01 28.99
C PHE A 361 -6.07 -19.73 29.67
N ARG A 362 -5.64 -19.77 30.95
CA ARG A 362 -5.01 -18.63 31.64
C ARG A 362 -3.66 -18.22 31.04
N HIS A 363 -2.99 -19.14 30.33
CA HIS A 363 -1.72 -18.88 29.65
C HIS A 363 -1.89 -18.56 28.16
N LEU A 364 -3.09 -18.71 27.61
CA LEU A 364 -3.35 -18.36 26.21
C LEU A 364 -3.38 -16.85 26.02
N CYS A 365 -2.89 -16.39 24.86
CA CYS A 365 -3.19 -15.04 24.41
C CYS A 365 -4.69 -14.92 24.10
N PHE A 366 -5.22 -13.71 24.05
CA PHE A 366 -6.66 -13.52 23.92
C PHE A 366 -7.27 -14.16 22.67
N VAL A 367 -6.60 -14.08 21.52
CA VAL A 367 -7.14 -14.67 20.30
C VAL A 367 -7.02 -16.19 20.32
N ASP A 368 -5.96 -16.74 20.90
CA ASP A 368 -5.86 -18.18 21.14
C ASP A 368 -6.91 -18.67 22.12
N TYR A 369 -7.27 -17.86 23.13
CA TYR A 369 -8.39 -18.13 24.02
C TYR A 369 -9.72 -18.18 23.25
N LEU A 370 -9.96 -17.25 22.33
CA LEU A 370 -11.14 -17.28 21.46
C LEU A 370 -11.15 -18.51 20.54
N HIS A 371 -10.02 -18.85 19.91
CA HIS A 371 -9.89 -20.05 19.08
C HIS A 371 -10.08 -21.33 19.90
N PHE A 372 -9.48 -21.41 21.08
CA PHE A 372 -9.62 -22.52 22.01
C PHE A 372 -11.11 -22.75 22.33
N ARG A 373 -11.85 -21.68 22.66
CA ARG A 373 -13.31 -21.74 22.86
C ARG A 373 -14.10 -22.16 21.62
N ALA A 374 -13.61 -21.87 20.43
CA ALA A 374 -14.30 -22.16 19.17
C ALA A 374 -14.07 -23.60 18.65
N THR A 375 -13.08 -24.32 19.18
CA THR A 375 -12.70 -25.65 18.67
C THR A 375 -13.76 -26.73 18.87
N CYS A 376 -14.36 -26.83 20.06
CA CYS A 376 -15.38 -27.83 20.37
C CYS A 376 -16.32 -27.36 21.49
N LYS A 377 -17.49 -28.02 21.60
CA LYS A 377 -18.50 -27.71 22.64
C LYS A 377 -17.94 -27.85 24.06
N TRP A 378 -16.99 -28.77 24.27
CA TRP A 378 -16.37 -28.98 25.58
C TRP A 378 -15.48 -27.79 25.96
N PHE A 379 -14.54 -27.37 25.10
CA PHE A 379 -13.71 -26.19 25.35
C PHE A 379 -14.53 -24.91 25.45
N HIS A 380 -15.61 -24.80 24.67
CA HIS A 380 -16.58 -23.72 24.83
C HIS A 380 -17.22 -23.67 26.23
N SER A 381 -17.47 -24.84 26.84
CA SER A 381 -18.06 -24.94 28.18
C SER A 381 -17.06 -24.75 29.32
N VAL A 382 -15.81 -25.24 29.19
CA VAL A 382 -14.82 -25.15 30.26
C VAL A 382 -14.10 -23.80 30.29
N ALA A 383 -14.01 -23.09 29.16
CA ALA A 383 -13.49 -21.73 29.11
C ALA A 383 -14.67 -20.73 29.19
N PRO A 384 -14.77 -19.90 30.26
CA PRO A 384 -15.89 -18.99 30.48
C PRO A 384 -16.14 -17.99 29.34
N SER A 385 -17.39 -17.57 29.15
CA SER A 385 -17.72 -16.49 28.23
C SER A 385 -17.16 -15.17 28.72
N ILE A 386 -16.55 -14.40 27.82
CA ILE A 386 -16.06 -13.05 28.13
C ILE A 386 -17.29 -12.13 28.25
N GLN A 387 -17.55 -11.62 29.45
CA GLN A 387 -18.68 -10.73 29.70
C GLN A 387 -18.31 -9.30 29.29
N TRP A 388 -18.63 -8.95 28.04
CA TRP A 388 -18.29 -7.66 27.44
C TRP A 388 -19.06 -6.45 27.99
N ARG A 389 -20.15 -6.65 28.75
CA ARG A 389 -21.14 -5.60 29.02
C ARG A 389 -21.29 -5.14 30.47
N MET A 390 -20.58 -5.71 31.43
CA MET A 390 -20.83 -5.36 32.83
C MET A 390 -19.55 -5.18 33.64
N ALA A 391 -19.20 -3.91 33.87
CA ALA A 391 -18.57 -3.53 35.13
C ALA A 391 -19.59 -3.73 36.27
N SER A 392 -19.89 -4.98 36.63
CA SER A 392 -20.53 -5.28 37.91
C SER A 392 -19.98 -6.59 38.49
N GLN A 393 -19.28 -6.41 39.60
CA GLN A 393 -19.11 -7.30 40.75
C GLN A 393 -19.63 -8.74 40.55
N ARG A 394 -18.78 -9.65 40.04
CA ARG A 394 -18.61 -11.04 40.55
C ARG A 394 -17.72 -11.99 39.74
N PHE A 395 -17.11 -11.56 38.63
CA PHE A 395 -16.08 -12.36 37.98
C PHE A 395 -14.91 -11.48 37.55
N GLU A 396 -13.73 -11.76 38.09
CA GLU A 396 -12.48 -11.07 37.76
C GLU A 396 -12.05 -11.41 36.32
N ASN A 397 -12.33 -10.45 35.43
CA ASN A 397 -11.39 -9.86 34.47
C ASN A 397 -10.38 -10.79 33.77
N ILE A 398 -10.70 -11.24 32.55
CA ILE A 398 -9.68 -11.26 31.49
C ILE A 398 -9.60 -9.83 30.95
N SER A 399 -8.99 -8.93 31.71
CA SER A 399 -8.67 -7.60 31.22
C SER A 399 -7.47 -7.73 30.29
N LEU A 400 -7.64 -7.25 29.06
CA LEU A 400 -6.66 -7.42 28.00
C LEU A 400 -5.52 -6.44 28.20
N SER A 401 -4.28 -6.94 28.14
CA SER A 401 -3.11 -6.08 28.00
C SER A 401 -3.30 -5.17 26.79
N PRO A 402 -2.96 -3.87 26.87
CA PRO A 402 -3.05 -2.98 25.73
C PRO A 402 -2.29 -3.48 24.51
N TRP A 403 -2.82 -3.19 23.32
CA TRP A 403 -2.29 -3.66 22.04
C TRP A 403 -1.62 -2.52 21.28
N LEU A 404 -0.59 -2.83 20.53
CA LEU A 404 -0.03 -1.88 19.57
C LEU A 404 -0.90 -1.88 18.32
N THR A 405 -1.42 -0.71 17.92
CA THR A 405 -2.25 -0.53 16.75
C THR A 405 -1.62 0.39 15.70
N PHE A 406 -1.83 0.06 14.42
CA PHE A 406 -1.43 0.91 13.30
C PHE A 406 -2.25 0.56 12.05
N LEU A 407 -2.28 1.49 11.09
CA LEU A 407 -2.95 1.27 9.82
C LEU A 407 -2.01 0.58 8.82
N GLU A 408 -2.53 -0.42 8.13
CA GLU A 408 -1.87 -1.10 7.02
C GLU A 408 -2.17 -0.42 5.69
N LYS A 409 -1.34 -0.74 4.67
CA LYS A 409 -1.45 -0.11 3.34
C LYS A 409 -2.74 -0.46 2.59
N ASP A 410 -3.48 -1.47 3.05
CA ASP A 410 -4.77 -1.95 2.55
C ASP A 410 -5.98 -1.37 3.32
N GLY A 411 -5.75 -0.44 4.25
CA GLY A 411 -6.80 0.18 5.08
C GLY A 411 -7.28 -0.70 6.24
N ALA A 412 -6.60 -1.82 6.53
CA ALA A 412 -6.88 -2.60 7.74
C ALA A 412 -6.20 -1.96 8.97
N CYS A 413 -6.87 -2.03 10.11
CA CYS A 413 -6.27 -1.70 11.40
C CYS A 413 -5.60 -2.96 11.95
N ALA A 414 -4.27 -2.94 12.02
CA ALA A 414 -3.48 -4.01 12.61
C ALA A 414 -3.37 -3.80 14.13
N PHE A 415 -3.37 -4.90 14.88
CA PHE A 415 -3.17 -4.94 16.32
C PHE A 415 -2.13 -5.99 16.67
N ILE A 416 -1.21 -5.68 17.57
CA ILE A 416 -0.19 -6.62 18.06
C ILE A 416 -0.27 -6.69 19.58
N ASP A 417 -0.44 -7.90 20.11
CA ASP A 417 -0.35 -8.15 21.55
C ASP A 417 1.14 -8.17 21.95
N PRO A 418 1.58 -7.30 22.89
CA PRO A 418 2.98 -7.21 23.30
C PRO A 418 3.55 -8.50 23.91
N ARG A 419 2.71 -9.42 24.40
CA ARG A 419 3.14 -10.66 25.04
C ARG A 419 3.47 -11.76 24.03
N CYS A 420 2.57 -12.04 23.08
CA CYS A 420 2.79 -13.10 22.09
C CYS A 420 3.47 -12.61 20.81
N GLY A 421 3.32 -11.34 20.46
CA GLY A 421 3.82 -10.76 19.20
C GLY A 421 2.95 -11.08 17.98
N ASP A 422 1.84 -11.79 18.16
CA ASP A 422 0.90 -12.09 17.08
C ASP A 422 0.18 -10.85 16.60
N LYS A 423 -0.12 -10.85 15.31
CA LYS A 423 -0.72 -9.73 14.60
C LYS A 423 -2.14 -10.06 14.16
N TYR A 424 -3.08 -9.22 14.58
CA TYR A 424 -4.50 -9.29 14.27
C TYR A 424 -4.91 -8.14 13.39
N PHE A 425 -5.99 -8.32 12.61
CA PHE A 425 -6.46 -7.31 11.68
C PHE A 425 -7.97 -7.10 11.85
N ILE A 426 -8.38 -5.84 11.93
CA ILE A 426 -9.78 -5.44 11.83
C ILE A 426 -9.91 -4.56 10.59
N SER A 427 -10.74 -4.99 9.64
CA SER A 427 -11.06 -4.17 8.47
C SER A 427 -11.89 -2.97 8.89
N LEU A 428 -11.44 -1.77 8.51
CA LEU A 428 -12.25 -0.57 8.67
C LEU A 428 -13.50 -0.63 7.75
N PRO A 429 -14.62 0.00 8.13
CA PRO A 429 -15.77 0.20 7.25
C PRO A 429 -15.35 0.80 5.91
N GLN A 430 -16.02 0.45 4.81
CA GLN A 430 -15.63 0.87 3.46
C GLN A 430 -15.57 2.40 3.28
N ALA A 431 -16.44 3.14 3.98
CA ALA A 431 -16.42 4.60 4.04
C ALA A 431 -15.16 5.19 4.68
N LEU A 432 -14.37 4.38 5.39
CA LEU A 432 -13.17 4.76 6.14
C LEU A 432 -11.92 4.06 5.60
N LYS A 433 -11.90 3.60 4.34
CA LYS A 433 -10.74 2.87 3.76
C LYS A 433 -9.81 3.76 2.92
N GLU A 434 -10.13 5.03 2.76
CA GLU A 434 -9.42 5.95 1.87
C GLU A 434 -8.63 6.97 2.68
N SER A 435 -7.31 7.03 2.46
CA SER A 435 -6.42 8.09 2.96
C SER A 435 -6.42 8.40 4.47
N ASN A 436 -6.72 7.41 5.33
CA ASN A 436 -6.74 7.67 6.76
C ASN A 436 -5.34 7.94 7.35
N VAL A 437 -5.20 9.03 8.09
CA VAL A 437 -4.08 9.23 9.02
C VAL A 437 -4.56 8.88 10.43
N LEU A 438 -3.87 7.94 11.07
CA LEU A 438 -4.02 7.70 12.50
C LEU A 438 -3.27 8.80 13.26
N CYS A 439 -4.01 9.64 13.99
CA CYS A 439 -3.47 10.78 14.72
C CYS A 439 -3.27 10.51 16.21
N GLY A 440 -3.98 9.54 16.78
CA GLY A 440 -3.76 9.10 18.15
C GLY A 440 -4.90 8.27 18.70
N THR A 441 -4.74 7.84 19.94
CA THR A 441 -5.68 6.94 20.60
C THR A 441 -5.88 7.30 22.06
N LYS A 442 -7.13 7.25 22.52
CA LYS A 442 -7.47 7.43 23.94
C LYS A 442 -8.76 6.70 24.26
N HIS A 443 -8.79 6.02 25.41
CA HIS A 443 -9.97 5.29 25.92
C HIS A 443 -10.58 4.27 24.94
N GLY A 444 -9.76 3.58 24.15
CA GLY A 444 -10.23 2.60 23.15
C GLY A 444 -10.75 3.22 21.83
N TRP A 445 -10.65 4.54 21.66
CA TRP A 445 -11.02 5.25 20.44
C TRP A 445 -9.80 5.65 19.62
N LEU A 446 -9.91 5.50 18.31
CA LEU A 446 -8.97 5.97 17.31
C LEU A 446 -9.44 7.32 16.77
N LEU A 447 -8.57 8.34 16.79
CA LEU A 447 -8.80 9.53 15.96
C LEU A 447 -8.25 9.25 14.57
N LEU A 448 -9.15 9.30 13.58
CA LEU A 448 -8.83 9.12 12.18
C LEU A 448 -9.20 10.40 11.43
N ILE A 449 -8.33 10.77 10.48
CA ILE A 449 -8.54 11.90 9.57
C ILE A 449 -8.45 11.37 8.16
N VAL A 450 -9.40 11.74 7.31
CA VAL A 450 -9.52 11.29 5.91
C VAL A 450 -9.35 12.51 5.03
N ASP A 451 -8.17 12.71 4.44
CA ASP A 451 -7.85 13.86 3.54
C ASP A 451 -8.53 15.20 3.97
N ASP A 452 -9.07 15.97 3.02
CA ASP A 452 -9.77 17.25 3.22
C ASP A 452 -11.13 17.10 3.97
N GLU A 453 -11.43 15.96 4.59
CA GLU A 453 -12.67 15.71 5.33
C GLU A 453 -12.52 15.94 6.84
N SER A 454 -13.67 16.05 7.53
CA SER A 454 -13.71 16.21 8.98
C SER A 454 -13.06 15.03 9.71
N PRO A 455 -12.31 15.28 10.81
CA PRO A 455 -11.83 14.22 11.67
C PRO A 455 -13.00 13.45 12.30
N PHE A 456 -12.78 12.20 12.66
CA PHE A 456 -13.77 11.41 13.39
C PHE A 456 -13.13 10.45 14.38
N LEU A 457 -13.87 10.09 15.42
CA LEU A 457 -13.50 9.05 16.36
C LEU A 457 -14.10 7.72 15.90
N PHE A 458 -13.28 6.68 15.89
CA PHE A 458 -13.68 5.33 15.57
C PHE A 458 -13.27 4.36 16.66
N ASN A 459 -14.22 3.59 17.19
CA ASN A 459 -13.92 2.48 18.09
C ASN A 459 -13.85 1.18 17.26
N PRO A 460 -12.66 0.53 17.15
CA PRO A 460 -12.50 -0.66 16.31
C PRO A 460 -13.17 -1.91 16.88
N PHE A 461 -13.50 -1.92 18.18
CA PHE A 461 -14.09 -3.05 18.89
C PHE A 461 -15.63 -3.01 18.83
N THR A 462 -16.22 -1.82 18.93
CA THR A 462 -17.68 -1.63 18.83
C THR A 462 -18.15 -1.22 17.43
N ARG A 463 -17.22 -0.81 16.57
CA ARG A 463 -17.45 -0.25 15.22
C ARG A 463 -18.26 1.05 15.19
N VAL A 464 -18.37 1.73 16.32
CA VAL A 464 -19.04 3.04 16.40
C VAL A 464 -18.14 4.10 15.79
N ILE A 465 -18.75 4.99 14.99
CA ILE A 465 -18.12 6.16 14.38
C ILE A 465 -18.81 7.40 14.96
N LEU A 466 -18.01 8.34 15.45
CA LEU A 466 -18.48 9.65 15.93
C LEU A 466 -17.83 10.73 15.08
N PRO A 467 -18.58 11.40 14.19
CA PRO A 467 -18.04 12.51 13.40
C PRO A 467 -17.71 13.69 14.32
N LEU A 468 -16.64 14.41 14.00
CA LEU A 468 -16.29 15.68 14.64
C LEU A 468 -16.60 16.83 13.67
N PRO A 469 -16.81 18.06 14.17
CA PRO A 469 -17.09 19.21 13.32
C PRO A 469 -15.96 19.48 12.31
N PHE A 470 -16.31 20.08 11.17
CA PHE A 470 -15.36 20.51 10.15
C PHE A 470 -14.63 21.79 10.62
N SER A 471 -13.33 21.93 10.33
CA SER A 471 -12.64 23.22 10.43
C SER A 471 -12.15 23.64 9.05
N ASP A 472 -12.53 24.85 8.62
CA ASP A 472 -12.06 25.50 7.38
C ASP A 472 -10.55 25.73 7.33
N SER A 473 -9.84 25.49 8.45
CA SER A 473 -8.39 25.65 8.53
C SER A 473 -7.69 24.32 8.31
N SER A 474 -6.90 24.24 7.24
CA SER A 474 -6.14 23.08 6.76
C SER A 474 -5.67 22.12 7.87
N ILE A 475 -6.46 21.04 8.08
CA ILE A 475 -6.20 19.98 9.07
C ILE A 475 -5.03 19.07 8.62
N GLU A 476 -4.37 19.37 7.48
CA GLU A 476 -3.20 18.69 6.91
C GLU A 476 -2.00 18.49 7.88
N THR A 477 -2.06 18.97 9.13
CA THR A 477 -0.96 18.90 10.11
C THR A 477 -1.37 18.53 11.55
N CYS A 478 -2.44 17.74 11.75
CA CYS A 478 -2.77 17.22 13.09
C CYS A 478 -1.67 16.30 13.62
N THR A 479 -1.02 16.71 14.70
CA THR A 479 0.10 15.97 15.31
C THR A 479 -0.36 15.07 16.46
N SER A 480 -1.34 15.52 17.26
CA SER A 480 -1.80 14.75 18.42
C SER A 480 -3.21 15.13 18.92
N ILE A 481 -3.82 14.21 19.67
CA ILE A 481 -5.15 14.34 20.28
C ILE A 481 -5.11 14.10 21.79
N GLY A 482 -5.87 14.89 22.54
CA GLY A 482 -6.26 14.63 23.92
C GLY A 482 -7.79 14.53 24.04
N ILE A 483 -8.26 13.59 24.87
CA ILE A 483 -9.69 13.44 25.21
C ILE A 483 -9.82 13.49 26.73
N SER A 484 -10.77 14.27 27.26
CA SER A 484 -10.96 14.43 28.70
C SER A 484 -11.61 13.22 29.38
N SER A 485 -12.49 12.53 28.67
CA SER A 485 -13.23 11.36 29.16
C SER A 485 -13.68 10.46 27.98
N PRO A 486 -14.10 9.21 28.21
CA PRO A 486 -14.60 8.35 27.14
C PRO A 486 -15.77 8.99 26.36
N PRO A 487 -15.72 8.99 25.00
CA PRO A 487 -16.82 9.44 24.15
C PRO A 487 -18.12 8.66 24.44
N GLY A 488 -19.17 9.36 24.88
CA GLY A 488 -20.44 8.77 25.33
C GLY A 488 -21.06 9.47 26.54
N LEU A 489 -20.27 10.29 27.26
CA LEU A 489 -20.74 11.18 28.33
C LEU A 489 -20.91 12.61 27.79
N SER A 490 -21.92 13.34 28.27
CA SER A 490 -22.38 14.63 27.73
C SER A 490 -21.42 15.82 27.91
N GLU A 491 -20.22 15.62 28.45
CA GLU A 491 -19.23 16.67 28.76
C GLU A 491 -17.81 16.31 28.28
N CYS A 492 -17.70 15.42 27.28
CA CYS A 492 -16.40 15.04 26.74
C CYS A 492 -15.81 16.16 25.88
N VAL A 493 -14.61 16.62 26.25
CA VAL A 493 -13.85 17.63 25.50
C VAL A 493 -12.74 16.95 24.71
N LEU A 494 -12.71 17.25 23.40
CA LEU A 494 -11.60 16.92 22.53
C LEU A 494 -10.66 18.11 22.39
N VAL A 495 -9.37 17.83 22.42
CA VAL A 495 -8.30 18.76 22.12
C VAL A 495 -7.47 18.16 21.00
N VAL A 496 -7.28 18.94 19.94
CA VAL A 496 -6.41 18.61 18.82
C VAL A 496 -5.27 19.62 18.77
N ILE A 497 -4.05 19.10 18.64
CA ILE A 497 -2.87 19.94 18.45
C ILE A 497 -2.43 19.87 17.00
N LEU A 498 -2.31 21.06 16.42
CA LEU A 498 -1.71 21.35 15.13
C LEU A 498 -0.43 22.12 15.44
N LYS A 499 0.68 21.87 14.74
CA LYS A 499 2.03 22.43 15.06
C LYS A 499 2.10 23.79 15.78
N LYS A 500 1.30 24.79 15.38
CA LYS A 500 1.22 26.13 16.02
C LYS A 500 -0.18 26.56 16.51
N LYS A 501 -1.17 25.66 16.48
CA LYS A 501 -2.55 25.92 16.93
C LYS A 501 -3.05 24.80 17.83
N VAL A 502 -3.90 25.14 18.78
CA VAL A 502 -4.70 24.18 19.53
C VAL A 502 -6.15 24.40 19.15
N GLY A 503 -6.80 23.34 18.66
CA GLY A 503 -8.24 23.28 18.45
C GLY A 503 -8.90 22.52 19.60
N PHE A 504 -10.09 22.93 20.03
CA PHE A 504 -10.91 22.15 20.95
C PHE A 504 -12.38 22.23 20.57
N CYS A 505 -13.12 21.17 20.89
CA CYS A 505 -14.57 21.09 20.77
C CYS A 505 -15.13 20.14 21.83
N MET A 506 -16.38 20.34 22.22
CA MET A 506 -17.14 19.30 22.90
C MET A 506 -17.69 18.30 21.88
N LEU A 507 -17.84 17.05 22.31
CA LEU A 507 -18.45 16.03 21.47
C LEU A 507 -19.92 16.40 21.18
N GLY A 508 -20.23 16.76 19.93
CA GLY A 508 -21.54 17.24 19.50
C GLY A 508 -21.59 18.72 19.11
N ASP A 509 -20.51 19.48 19.33
CA ASP A 509 -20.38 20.84 18.82
C ASP A 509 -20.32 20.85 17.28
N GLU A 510 -20.84 21.92 16.68
CA GLU A 510 -20.83 22.11 15.22
C GLU A 510 -19.54 22.78 14.71
N VAL A 511 -18.73 23.39 15.59
CA VAL A 511 -17.56 24.20 15.20
C VAL A 511 -16.39 24.00 16.17
N TRP A 512 -15.17 23.99 15.64
CA TRP A 512 -13.94 24.03 16.44
C TRP A 512 -13.65 25.44 16.95
N THR A 513 -13.24 25.54 18.22
CA THR A 513 -12.60 26.76 18.70
C THR A 513 -11.09 26.64 18.60
N GLU A 514 -10.45 27.56 17.87
CA GLU A 514 -9.02 27.54 17.62
C GLU A 514 -8.27 28.63 18.37
N LYS A 515 -7.07 28.29 18.87
CA LYS A 515 -6.15 29.25 19.50
C LYS A 515 -4.73 29.07 18.98
N PHE A 516 -4.13 30.16 18.51
CA PHE A 516 -2.72 30.19 18.12
C PHE A 516 -1.79 30.19 19.33
N ILE A 517 -0.74 29.39 19.27
CA ILE A 517 0.33 29.36 20.26
C ILE A 517 1.34 30.46 19.92
N LYS A 518 1.33 31.55 20.71
CA LYS A 518 2.20 32.72 20.49
C LYS A 518 3.61 32.59 21.10
N THR A 519 4.12 31.38 21.27
CA THR A 519 5.37 31.11 22.01
C THR A 519 6.33 30.25 21.20
N ASP A 520 7.64 30.32 21.48
CA ASP A 520 8.67 29.41 20.93
C ASP A 520 8.57 27.96 21.47
N PHE A 521 7.42 27.62 22.06
CA PHE A 521 7.10 26.29 22.56
C PHE A 521 6.72 25.40 21.37
N LEU A 522 7.66 24.57 20.95
CA LEU A 522 7.39 23.50 20.00
C LEU A 522 6.84 22.30 20.78
N ILE A 523 5.55 22.02 20.59
CA ILE A 523 4.91 20.84 21.15
C ILE A 523 5.53 19.60 20.49
N ASP A 524 5.87 18.61 21.30
CA ASP A 524 6.28 17.30 20.79
C ASP A 524 5.05 16.58 20.21
N ASP A 525 5.24 15.60 19.31
CA ASP A 525 4.10 14.92 18.65
C ASP A 525 3.24 14.08 19.62
N ASN A 526 3.62 14.02 20.91
CA ASN A 526 2.92 13.29 21.95
C ASN A 526 1.49 13.79 22.25
N SER A 527 0.63 12.87 22.68
CA SER A 527 -0.74 13.14 23.10
C SER A 527 -0.82 14.03 24.36
N PRO A 528 -1.64 15.10 24.36
CA PRO A 528 -2.01 15.83 25.56
C PRO A 528 -2.63 14.92 26.61
N VAL A 529 -2.21 15.09 27.87
CA VAL A 529 -2.72 14.32 28.99
C VAL A 529 -3.74 15.16 29.75
N PHE A 530 -4.99 14.68 29.81
CA PHE A 530 -5.98 15.26 30.71
C PHE A 530 -5.66 14.85 32.15
N TYR A 531 -5.46 15.85 33.01
CA TYR A 531 -5.09 15.67 34.40
C TYR A 531 -5.74 16.77 35.24
N ARG A 532 -6.48 16.39 36.28
CA ARG A 532 -7.11 17.33 37.25
C ARG A 532 -7.84 18.53 36.60
N GLY A 533 -8.62 18.26 35.56
CA GLY A 533 -9.46 19.27 34.90
C GLY A 533 -8.77 20.13 33.84
N ALA A 534 -7.51 19.85 33.50
CA ALA A 534 -6.78 20.56 32.44
C ALA A 534 -5.98 19.60 31.56
N PHE A 535 -5.61 20.04 30.37
CA PHE A 535 -4.71 19.29 29.49
C PHE A 535 -3.28 19.75 29.69
N TYR A 536 -2.37 18.80 29.87
CA TYR A 536 -0.94 19.04 30.04
C TYR A 536 -0.17 18.50 28.84
N CYS A 537 0.83 19.26 28.39
CA CYS A 537 1.68 18.92 27.25
C CYS A 537 3.15 19.16 27.57
N LEU A 538 4.05 18.33 27.04
CA LEU A 538 5.49 18.58 27.06
C LEU A 538 5.95 19.18 25.75
N GLY A 539 6.83 20.17 25.83
CA GLY A 539 7.56 20.69 24.67
C GLY A 539 8.78 19.83 24.37
N GLN A 540 9.39 20.03 23.20
CA GLN A 540 10.65 19.36 22.81
C GLN A 540 11.81 19.65 23.78
N LYS A 541 11.75 20.74 24.54
CA LYS A 541 12.73 21.09 25.58
C LYS A 541 12.35 20.55 26.98
N GLY A 542 11.26 19.80 27.10
CA GLY A 542 10.83 19.13 28.34
C GLY A 542 10.17 20.06 29.34
N ASN A 543 9.83 21.27 28.89
CA ASN A 543 9.04 22.24 29.65
C ASN A 543 7.55 21.89 29.55
N LEU A 544 6.84 22.12 30.65
CA LEU A 544 5.44 21.75 30.80
C LEU A 544 4.54 22.92 30.39
N ALA A 545 3.55 22.67 29.55
CA ALA A 545 2.48 23.61 29.23
C ALA A 545 1.14 23.07 29.76
N ILE A 546 0.25 24.00 30.10
CA ILE A 546 -1.11 23.72 30.55
C ILE A 546 -2.11 24.42 29.64
N LEU A 547 -3.15 23.69 29.27
CA LEU A 547 -4.31 24.17 28.53
C LEU A 547 -5.53 24.05 29.46
N LYS A 548 -6.14 25.18 29.81
CA LYS A 548 -7.33 25.24 30.64
C LYS A 548 -8.54 25.71 29.84
N LEU A 549 -9.68 25.09 30.12
CA LEU A 549 -10.98 25.48 29.61
C LEU A 549 -11.71 26.21 30.74
N ASN A 550 -12.02 27.48 30.53
CA ASN A 550 -12.71 28.32 31.51
C ASN A 550 -14.15 28.57 31.04
N ASN A 551 -15.10 28.46 31.97
CA ASN A 551 -16.53 28.66 31.70
C ASN A 551 -16.94 30.15 31.69
N GLU A 552 -15.98 31.09 31.72
CA GLU A 552 -16.22 32.53 31.90
C GLU A 552 -16.37 33.33 30.59
N GLY A 553 -16.50 32.68 29.43
CA GLY A 553 -16.75 33.39 28.18
C GLY A 553 -18.17 33.97 28.09
N GLN A 554 -18.38 34.96 27.22
CA GLN A 554 -19.72 35.47 26.92
C GLN A 554 -20.60 34.35 26.35
N GLU A 555 -21.89 34.39 26.73
CA GLU A 555 -22.98 33.44 26.43
C GLU A 555 -22.59 32.32 25.43
N GLY A 556 -22.26 31.15 25.98
CA GLY A 556 -22.12 29.91 25.22
C GLY A 556 -20.73 29.61 24.64
N THR A 557 -19.69 30.40 24.93
CA THR A 557 -18.31 30.11 24.45
C THR A 557 -17.33 29.87 25.61
N PHE A 558 -16.56 28.78 25.56
CA PHE A 558 -15.50 28.52 26.55
C PHE A 558 -14.28 29.42 26.27
N ALA A 559 -13.78 30.11 27.29
CA ALA A 559 -12.53 30.84 27.20
C ALA A 559 -11.36 29.89 27.45
N VAL A 560 -10.39 29.82 26.53
CA VAL A 560 -9.27 28.88 26.65
C VAL A 560 -7.95 29.57 26.89
N THR A 561 -7.18 29.11 27.87
CA THR A 561 -5.82 29.59 28.14
C THR A 561 -4.81 28.50 27.81
N PHE A 562 -3.68 28.91 27.21
CA PHE A 562 -2.54 28.04 26.92
C PHE A 562 -1.32 28.72 27.52
N ASP A 563 -0.78 28.14 28.58
CA ASP A 563 0.26 28.74 29.39
C ASP A 563 1.47 27.81 29.48
N VAL A 564 2.64 28.30 29.06
CA VAL A 564 3.90 27.58 29.25
C VAL A 564 4.40 27.86 30.66
N LEU A 565 4.50 26.82 31.48
CA LEU A 565 4.88 26.97 32.87
C LEU A 565 6.38 27.20 33.01
N THR A 566 6.75 28.17 33.85
CA THR A 566 8.17 28.42 34.19
C THR A 566 8.74 27.40 35.18
N LYS A 567 7.86 26.67 35.87
CA LYS A 567 8.15 25.52 36.73
C LYS A 567 7.10 24.43 36.47
N PRO A 568 7.46 23.13 36.52
CA PRO A 568 8.78 22.60 36.79
C PRO A 568 9.77 22.86 35.65
N LYS A 569 11.05 22.97 36.00
CA LYS A 569 12.12 22.88 34.99
C LYS A 569 12.27 21.42 34.54
N PRO A 570 12.74 21.15 33.31
CA PRO A 570 13.01 19.79 32.86
C PRO A 570 13.94 19.07 33.86
N PRO A 571 13.64 17.81 34.24
CA PRO A 571 14.39 17.10 35.28
C PRO A 571 15.77 16.62 34.81
N CYS A 572 15.95 16.46 33.51
CA CYS A 572 17.20 16.03 32.89
C CYS A 572 17.37 16.67 31.50
N THR A 573 18.60 16.60 30.98
CA THR A 573 18.97 17.08 29.64
C THR A 573 19.56 15.95 28.80
N GLY A 574 19.70 16.16 27.48
CA GLY A 574 20.37 15.21 26.59
C GLY A 574 19.55 13.97 26.24
N TYR A 575 18.22 14.02 26.37
CA TYR A 575 17.30 12.98 25.89
C TYR A 575 16.95 13.18 24.40
N ILE A 576 16.42 12.14 23.77
CA ILE A 576 15.95 12.16 22.36
C ILE A 576 14.43 12.16 22.25
N GLN A 577 13.72 11.66 23.26
CA GLN A 577 12.26 11.61 23.33
C GLN A 577 11.85 11.90 24.78
N ASN A 578 10.69 12.54 24.94
CA ASN A 578 10.01 12.65 26.22
C ASN A 578 8.55 12.24 26.05
N PHE A 579 7.88 11.83 27.13
CA PHE A 579 6.48 11.47 27.14
C PHE A 579 5.83 11.96 28.43
N LEU A 580 4.53 12.23 28.38
CA LEU A 580 3.72 12.56 29.54
C LEU A 580 2.61 11.53 29.68
N VAL A 581 2.36 11.07 30.91
CA VAL A 581 1.34 10.05 31.20
C VAL A 581 0.67 10.35 32.52
N GLU A 582 -0.64 10.17 32.59
CA GLU A 582 -1.36 10.08 33.86
C GLU A 582 -1.37 8.61 34.32
N CYS A 583 -1.01 8.40 35.58
CA CYS A 583 -0.92 7.09 36.22
C CYS A 583 -1.41 7.19 37.66
N ASP A 584 -2.52 6.52 37.95
CA ASP A 584 -3.12 6.42 39.30
C ASP A 584 -3.36 7.78 39.98
N GLY A 585 -3.90 8.75 39.23
CA GLY A 585 -4.16 10.09 39.73
C GLY A 585 -2.90 10.96 39.88
N GLU A 586 -1.77 10.52 39.31
CA GLU A 586 -0.49 11.22 39.35
C GLU A 586 0.02 11.51 37.94
N LEU A 587 0.65 12.67 37.76
CA LEU A 587 1.24 13.04 36.47
C LEU A 587 2.71 12.62 36.40
N LEU A 588 3.01 11.71 35.48
CA LEU A 588 4.35 11.20 35.22
C LEU A 588 4.92 11.75 33.91
N SER A 589 6.24 11.86 33.85
CA SER A 589 7.00 12.15 32.64
C SER A 589 8.11 11.13 32.48
N VAL A 590 8.30 10.66 31.24
CA VAL A 590 9.32 9.68 30.87
C VAL A 590 10.28 10.32 29.89
N PHE A 591 11.58 10.20 30.12
CA PHE A 591 12.63 10.70 29.23
C PHE A 591 13.51 9.54 28.75
N VAL A 592 13.78 9.50 27.44
CA VAL A 592 14.59 8.46 26.81
C VAL A 592 15.93 9.04 26.37
N GLY A 593 17.02 8.48 26.86
CA GLY A 593 18.37 8.89 26.53
C GLY A 593 18.80 8.55 25.10
N PRO A 594 19.92 9.09 24.61
CA PRO A 594 20.41 8.85 23.26
C PRO A 594 20.66 7.36 23.04
N PHE A 595 20.20 6.85 21.89
CA PHE A 595 20.26 5.43 21.54
C PHE A 595 19.63 4.51 22.60
N GLY A 596 18.64 4.99 23.36
CA GLY A 596 18.00 4.19 24.41
C GLY A 596 18.95 3.77 25.54
N LYS A 597 20.03 4.52 25.80
CA LYS A 597 20.97 4.13 26.87
C LYS A 597 20.35 4.12 28.27
N TRP A 598 19.31 4.91 28.49
CA TRP A 598 18.59 5.00 29.74
C TRP A 598 17.16 5.45 29.49
N VAL A 599 16.26 5.07 30.39
CA VAL A 599 14.91 5.59 30.48
C VAL A 599 14.69 6.05 31.91
N LEU A 600 14.29 7.31 32.09
CA LEU A 600 14.07 7.89 33.41
C LEU A 600 12.62 8.34 33.56
N VAL A 601 12.01 7.97 34.68
CA VAL A 601 10.62 8.33 35.01
C VAL A 601 10.61 9.33 36.15
N PHE A 602 9.76 10.34 36.03
CA PHE A 602 9.59 11.38 37.04
C PHE A 602 8.11 11.64 37.30
N LYS A 603 7.76 11.86 38.55
CA LYS A 603 6.43 12.28 39.01
C LYS A 603 6.43 13.77 39.32
N LEU A 604 5.35 14.46 38.95
CA LEU A 604 5.17 15.86 39.30
C LEU A 604 4.79 16.00 40.77
N ASN A 605 5.58 16.75 41.53
CA ASN A 605 5.15 17.27 42.82
C ASN A 605 4.39 18.59 42.58
N GLU A 606 3.07 18.55 42.65
CA GLU A 606 2.22 19.73 42.40
C GLU A 606 2.44 20.84 43.43
N SER A 607 2.67 20.51 44.71
CA SER A 607 2.85 21.51 45.76
C SER A 607 4.13 22.33 45.57
N LYS A 608 5.21 21.69 45.10
CA LYS A 608 6.51 22.33 44.86
C LYS A 608 6.72 22.74 43.40
N MET A 609 5.89 22.25 42.49
CA MET A 609 6.07 22.32 41.03
C MET A 609 7.48 21.85 40.62
N THR A 610 7.85 20.65 41.05
CA THR A 610 9.15 20.00 40.75
C THR A 610 8.96 18.54 40.39
N TRP A 611 9.81 18.01 39.52
CA TRP A 611 9.85 16.58 39.20
C TRP A 611 10.59 15.78 40.27
N ILE A 612 10.05 14.62 40.65
CA ILE A 612 10.62 13.65 41.59
C ILE A 612 10.86 12.36 40.83
N ARG A 613 12.07 11.80 40.94
CA ARG A 613 12.42 10.55 40.26
C ARG A 613 11.61 9.37 40.80
N VAL A 614 11.16 8.51 39.89
CA VAL A 614 10.42 7.27 40.18
C VAL A 614 11.27 6.10 39.72
N GLU A 615 11.61 5.19 40.63
CA GLU A 615 12.40 3.99 40.32
C GLU A 615 11.53 2.75 40.05
N SER A 616 10.26 2.78 40.48
CA SER A 616 9.32 1.68 40.26
C SER A 616 7.92 2.21 40.02
N LEU A 617 7.22 1.59 39.07
CA LEU A 617 5.80 1.83 38.80
C LEU A 617 4.90 0.93 39.65
N GLY A 618 5.46 0.08 40.52
CA GLY A 618 4.69 -0.95 41.24
C GLY A 618 3.95 -1.86 40.27
N ASP A 619 2.65 -2.04 40.50
CA ASP A 619 1.77 -2.87 39.66
C ASP A 619 1.41 -2.22 38.31
N TYR A 620 1.94 -1.04 37.99
CA TYR A 620 1.59 -0.32 36.77
C TYR A 620 2.57 -0.58 35.61
N MET A 621 2.06 -0.33 34.42
CA MET A 621 2.74 -0.42 33.14
C MET A 621 2.52 0.88 32.38
N LEU A 622 3.52 1.32 31.62
CA LEU A 622 3.38 2.48 30.72
C LEU A 622 3.47 2.04 29.26
N PHE A 623 2.59 2.58 28.42
CA PHE A 623 2.57 2.33 26.98
C PHE A 623 2.79 3.65 26.26
N LEU A 624 3.92 3.76 25.57
CA LEU A 624 4.42 5.02 25.01
C LEU A 624 4.68 4.89 23.51
N SER A 625 4.08 5.77 22.71
CA SER A 625 4.43 6.01 21.31
C SER A 625 4.30 7.51 21.01
N SER A 626 4.76 7.94 19.83
CA SER A 626 4.61 9.33 19.39
C SER A 626 3.16 9.81 19.42
N LYS A 627 2.18 8.93 19.20
CA LYS A 627 0.76 9.29 19.03
C LYS A 627 -0.15 8.82 20.18
N SER A 628 0.43 8.23 21.23
CA SER A 628 -0.35 7.73 22.37
C SER A 628 0.52 7.53 23.62
N SER A 629 -0.01 7.91 24.77
CA SER A 629 0.66 7.71 26.06
C SER A 629 -0.37 7.49 27.16
N PHE A 630 -0.31 6.33 27.82
CA PHE A 630 -1.17 6.01 28.96
C PHE A 630 -0.55 4.93 29.84
N SER A 631 -1.12 4.80 31.03
CA SER A 631 -0.77 3.76 31.99
C SER A 631 -1.87 2.70 32.05
N ALA A 632 -1.50 1.48 32.43
CA ALA A 632 -2.45 0.41 32.75
C ALA A 632 -1.94 -0.38 33.94
N LYS A 633 -2.86 -0.91 34.76
CA LYS A 633 -2.49 -1.81 35.85
C LYS A 633 -2.20 -3.20 35.28
N ALA A 634 -1.09 -3.82 35.68
CA ALA A 634 -0.72 -5.17 35.30
C ALA A 634 -1.72 -6.16 35.87
N GLN A 635 -2.30 -6.96 34.99
CA GLN A 635 -3.21 -8.05 35.32
C GLN A 635 -2.55 -9.41 35.10
N THR A 636 -1.50 -9.43 34.28
CA THR A 636 -0.69 -10.62 34.03
C THR A 636 0.63 -10.48 34.79
N PRO A 637 0.98 -11.46 35.64
CA PRO A 637 2.25 -11.45 36.36
C PRO A 637 3.45 -11.32 35.41
N GLY A 638 4.44 -10.55 35.82
CA GLY A 638 5.63 -10.30 35.02
C GLY A 638 5.45 -9.23 33.95
N MET A 639 4.31 -8.55 33.86
CA MET A 639 4.15 -7.38 32.97
C MET A 639 4.31 -6.04 33.70
N GLU A 640 4.12 -6.03 35.02
CA GLU A 640 4.31 -4.88 35.91
C GLU A 640 5.72 -4.29 35.84
N ASN A 641 5.81 -3.02 36.25
CA ASN A 641 7.06 -2.27 36.35
C ASN A 641 7.85 -2.17 35.02
N LYS A 642 7.12 -2.12 33.90
CA LYS A 642 7.67 -2.07 32.54
C LYS A 642 7.09 -0.92 31.71
N ILE A 643 7.90 -0.46 30.77
CA ILE A 643 7.55 0.59 29.81
C ILE A 643 7.63 0.00 28.40
N TYR A 644 6.51 -0.04 27.70
CA TYR A 644 6.38 -0.64 26.38
C TYR A 644 6.52 0.43 25.29
N PHE A 645 7.45 0.19 24.36
CA PHE A 645 7.70 1.06 23.20
C PHE A 645 7.33 0.31 21.92
N PRO A 646 6.99 0.99 20.81
CA PRO A 646 6.70 0.37 19.52
C PRO A 646 7.97 -0.10 18.81
N ARG A 647 8.84 -0.81 19.53
CA ARG A 647 10.12 -1.33 19.05
C ARG A 647 10.07 -2.84 18.96
N PHE A 648 10.71 -3.37 17.93
CA PHE A 648 10.70 -4.79 17.61
C PHE A 648 12.11 -5.35 17.54
N CYS A 649 12.35 -6.49 18.20
CA CYS A 649 13.49 -7.36 17.98
C CYS A 649 12.98 -8.66 17.35
N GLY A 650 13.27 -8.87 16.06
CA GLY A 650 12.57 -9.91 15.29
C GLY A 650 11.07 -9.62 15.20
N GLN A 651 10.25 -10.51 15.74
CA GLN A 651 8.79 -10.36 15.83
C GLN A 651 8.30 -9.89 17.21
N SER A 652 9.19 -9.84 18.21
CA SER A 652 8.83 -9.47 19.58
C SER A 652 8.82 -7.97 19.82
N ILE A 653 7.84 -7.49 20.57
CA ILE A 653 7.84 -6.14 21.12
C ILE A 653 8.90 -6.04 22.24
N VAL A 654 9.61 -4.91 22.23
CA VAL A 654 10.64 -4.57 23.21
C VAL A 654 10.04 -3.66 24.28
N PHE A 655 10.28 -4.00 25.54
CA PHE A 655 9.94 -3.17 26.70
C PHE A 655 11.20 -2.81 27.48
N TYR A 656 11.15 -1.72 28.24
CA TYR A 656 12.15 -1.34 29.22
C TYR A 656 11.68 -1.77 30.61
N SER A 657 12.46 -2.60 31.29
CA SER A 657 12.22 -2.97 32.68
C SER A 657 12.88 -1.96 33.60
N LEU A 658 12.10 -1.33 34.48
CA LEU A 658 12.64 -0.41 35.49
C LEU A 658 13.38 -1.15 36.60
N GLU A 659 13.09 -2.43 36.80
CA GLU A 659 13.79 -3.28 37.77
C GLU A 659 15.22 -3.57 37.32
N THR A 660 15.39 -3.95 36.04
CA THR A 660 16.72 -4.29 35.50
C THR A 660 17.42 -3.13 34.82
N CYS A 661 16.73 -2.00 34.61
CA CYS A 661 17.19 -0.83 33.85
C CYS A 661 17.65 -1.17 32.42
N LYS A 662 16.99 -2.13 31.75
CA LYS A 662 17.40 -2.65 30.45
C LYS A 662 16.20 -2.88 29.51
N TYR A 663 16.47 -2.86 28.22
CA TYR A 663 15.53 -3.29 27.19
C TYR A 663 15.52 -4.81 27.05
N GLN A 664 14.33 -5.39 27.04
CA GLN A 664 14.08 -6.83 27.02
C GLN A 664 12.86 -7.15 26.14
N SER A 665 12.66 -8.44 25.86
CA SER A 665 11.49 -8.94 25.13
C SER A 665 10.99 -10.23 25.79
N PHE A 666 9.73 -10.62 25.55
CA PHE A 666 9.23 -11.87 26.14
C PHE A 666 9.73 -13.15 25.46
N GLN A 667 10.16 -13.08 24.20
CA GLN A 667 10.65 -14.27 23.47
C GLN A 667 12.17 -14.51 23.61
N SER A 668 12.91 -13.56 24.20
CA SER A 668 14.35 -13.69 24.44
C SER A 668 14.74 -13.04 25.77
N GLU A 669 15.43 -13.81 26.61
CA GLU A 669 15.99 -13.34 27.89
C GLU A 669 17.21 -12.42 27.69
N ASP A 670 17.77 -12.35 26.48
CA ASP A 670 18.90 -11.49 26.17
C ASP A 670 18.52 -10.01 26.21
N VAL A 671 19.49 -9.19 26.61
CA VAL A 671 19.37 -7.73 26.56
C VAL A 671 19.26 -7.31 25.10
N VAL A 672 18.17 -6.63 24.77
CA VAL A 672 17.95 -6.11 23.42
C VAL A 672 18.72 -4.81 23.27
N ASP A 673 19.76 -4.80 22.43
CA ASP A 673 20.46 -3.57 22.09
C ASP A 673 19.60 -2.71 21.15
N PHE A 674 19.73 -1.39 21.27
CA PHE A 674 19.02 -0.42 20.45
C PHE A 674 19.29 -0.60 18.95
N TYR A 675 20.50 -1.02 18.57
CA TYR A 675 20.88 -1.31 17.17
C TYR A 675 20.27 -2.60 16.62
N SER A 676 19.90 -3.53 17.50
CA SER A 676 19.27 -4.81 17.13
C SER A 676 17.75 -4.73 17.01
N SER A 677 17.16 -3.56 17.32
CA SER A 677 15.71 -3.33 17.28
C SER A 677 15.31 -2.28 16.24
N ARG A 678 14.06 -2.38 15.77
CA ARG A 678 13.46 -1.44 14.80
C ARG A 678 12.21 -0.81 15.40
N GLU A 679 12.09 0.50 15.26
CA GLU A 679 10.94 1.26 15.76
C GLU A 679 9.89 1.45 14.67
N LYS A 680 8.62 1.24 15.04
CA LYS A 680 7.46 1.53 14.22
C LYS A 680 6.98 2.95 14.55
N LEU A 681 7.17 3.88 13.63
CA LEU A 681 6.92 5.32 13.88
C LEU A 681 5.44 5.69 13.80
N ASP A 682 4.71 5.15 12.80
CA ASP A 682 3.28 5.41 12.62
C ASP A 682 2.43 4.36 13.33
N CYS A 683 2.32 4.48 14.66
CA CYS A 683 1.51 3.59 15.48
C CYS A 683 1.09 4.23 16.81
N CYS A 684 0.10 3.61 17.43
CA CYS A 684 -0.42 3.97 18.74
C CYS A 684 -0.57 2.72 19.61
N TRP A 685 -0.66 2.89 20.92
CA TRP A 685 -1.10 1.87 21.85
C TRP A 685 -2.58 2.07 22.13
N ILE A 686 -3.34 0.99 22.19
CA ILE A 686 -4.77 1.04 22.43
C ILE A 686 -5.17 0.01 23.48
N GLU A 687 -5.94 0.44 24.46
CA GLU A 687 -6.61 -0.44 25.39
C GLU A 687 -7.89 -1.00 24.74
N PRO A 688 -8.07 -2.33 24.66
CA PRO A 688 -9.28 -2.91 24.07
C PRO A 688 -10.53 -2.60 24.90
N GLY A 689 -11.39 -1.72 24.39
CA GLY A 689 -12.68 -1.34 25.01
C GLY A 689 -13.86 -1.87 24.20
N TRP A 690 -14.47 -2.97 24.64
CA TRP A 690 -15.56 -3.67 23.95
C TRP A 690 -16.98 -3.22 24.39
N CYS A 691 -17.05 -2.11 25.10
CA CYS A 691 -18.25 -1.62 25.78
C CYS A 691 -19.02 -0.61 24.93
#